data_AF-A0A2T4AID5-F1
#
_entry.id   AF-A0A2T4AID5-F1
#
_cell.length_a   1.000
_cell.length_b   1.000
_cell.length_c   1.000
_cell.angle_alpha   90.00
_cell.angle_beta   90.00
_cell.angle_gamma   90.00
#
_symmetry.space_group_name_H-M   'P 1'
#
loop_
_entity.id
_entity.type
_entity.pdbx_description
1 polymer ?
#
loop_
_entity_poly.entity_id
_entity_poly.type
_entity_poly.pdbx_seq_one_letter_code
_entity_poly.pdbx_strand_id
1 'polypeptide(L)'
;MGQDPPRRPSQQGFHNTFGQGRSIKRDSIQGDGQRSSGDTAPNAKRIRTVDRPDERSPVDQRDHLEGSSPTTLVSHRQRHPDTPKQHPSSQLSKPLTNHVSGISFKPVLDLIFDRFFWCKLKSEAKKSHNRAIQSQAHSHYHPSDYGSSPEFIAAQQKQNLDDMKRADKHVGELDEQIASAMQPLIRHISEAWGKSSDGSNASEEREASEAKINTIQTTMKKEMEESFKKEVAESQQFIKELVGSQMAKLKEALAQENEQKLHALQKTLAQEGEDRATSLRETLIQENEKRIAEMKESINREHKAKIAALENALADEAKNKDRIAALEQNSLREALSEQRRLSESSINKAQLAQQLQQLSLSQDDKFSKHEARVNDHSTIIKRLEEQLCDHSKLITENKPQKDAATRLDKLESTISNFSAEWEEMKKRVEKLSSIRSASVPDNKILDVIKPEVDKLDKNIRENIAKIQGKLQPFLVQESLKRETLEEQFGNITRQVSGIEKEHAIIKADCSEIREQVNNQNQLNTLEGSRFDEKLDRRTSMLMDKFRSQMEGVYIQVQSLNAWQTNFNTAGLYGNIISHINKTIPEGPGTAPQIVALKQQLNGIEARLAAWENASNKRRKLPGGNVKVVNGRQIDAQ
;
A
#
# COMPACT_ATOMS: atom_id res chain seq x y z
N MET A 1 38.58 44.89 -51.67
CA MET A 1 39.08 43.72 -52.42
C MET A 1 39.00 42.50 -51.52
N GLY A 2 38.46 41.38 -52.02
CA GLY A 2 38.65 40.01 -51.48
C GLY A 2 37.86 39.64 -50.22
N GLN A 3 36.71 39.00 -50.42
CA GLN A 3 35.99 38.22 -49.40
C GLN A 3 36.62 36.83 -49.25
N ASP A 4 36.59 36.27 -48.04
CA ASP A 4 36.52 34.82 -47.79
C ASP A 4 35.70 34.55 -46.50
N PRO A 5 34.74 33.59 -46.49
CA PRO A 5 33.93 33.26 -45.31
C PRO A 5 34.36 31.95 -44.63
N PRO A 6 34.13 31.76 -43.31
CA PRO A 6 34.32 30.46 -42.67
C PRO A 6 33.03 29.60 -42.68
N ARG A 7 33.27 28.31 -42.84
CA ARG A 7 32.35 27.19 -43.08
C ARG A 7 31.52 26.78 -41.85
N ARG A 8 30.28 26.33 -42.10
CA ARG A 8 29.46 25.49 -41.19
C ARG A 8 29.89 24.01 -41.28
N PRO A 9 29.76 23.20 -40.20
CA PRO A 9 29.67 21.76 -40.32
C PRO A 9 28.21 21.25 -40.31
N SER A 10 28.00 20.21 -41.12
CA SER A 10 26.75 19.56 -41.49
C SER A 10 26.28 18.48 -40.50
N GLN A 11 24.96 18.30 -40.47
CA GLN A 11 24.26 17.15 -39.88
C GLN A 11 24.75 15.81 -40.44
N GLN A 12 24.81 14.79 -39.59
CA GLN A 12 24.87 13.38 -39.98
C GLN A 12 23.85 12.59 -39.13
N GLY A 13 22.81 12.12 -39.80
CA GLY A 13 21.83 11.19 -39.25
C GLY A 13 22.33 9.75 -39.32
N PHE A 14 21.96 8.96 -38.31
CA PHE A 14 22.11 7.51 -38.33
C PHE A 14 20.72 6.86 -38.42
N HIS A 15 20.43 6.29 -39.59
CA HIS A 15 19.48 5.18 -39.72
C HIS A 15 20.26 3.88 -39.50
N ASN A 16 19.73 2.97 -38.68
CA ASN A 16 20.06 1.56 -38.79
C ASN A 16 18.77 0.73 -38.62
N THR A 17 18.48 -0.05 -39.65
CA THR A 17 17.43 -1.05 -39.72
C THR A 17 18.07 -2.43 -39.95
N PHE A 18 17.30 -3.47 -39.61
CA PHE A 18 17.43 -4.89 -39.97
C PHE A 18 18.33 -5.83 -39.14
N GLY A 19 17.70 -6.95 -38.73
CA GLY A 19 18.36 -8.16 -38.23
C GLY A 19 17.37 -9.21 -37.71
N GLN A 20 16.68 -9.90 -38.61
CA GLN A 20 15.89 -11.11 -38.31
C GLN A 20 16.78 -12.29 -37.87
N GLY A 21 16.30 -13.01 -36.85
CA GLY A 21 16.24 -14.48 -36.76
C GLY A 21 17.48 -15.33 -37.04
N ARG A 22 17.97 -16.02 -35.99
CA ARG A 22 18.38 -17.43 -36.10
C ARG A 22 17.98 -18.21 -34.84
N SER A 23 17.15 -19.22 -35.08
CA SER A 23 17.05 -20.46 -34.33
C SER A 23 18.41 -21.13 -34.12
N ILE A 24 18.58 -21.87 -33.02
CA ILE A 24 19.06 -23.27 -32.96
C ILE A 24 19.61 -23.61 -31.55
N LYS A 25 19.16 -24.78 -31.06
CA LYS A 25 19.77 -25.77 -30.13
C LYS A 25 19.29 -25.85 -28.68
N ARG A 26 18.42 -26.86 -28.50
CA ARG A 26 18.41 -27.81 -27.37
C ARG A 26 19.79 -28.48 -27.23
N ASP A 27 20.22 -28.66 -25.99
CA ASP A 27 20.80 -29.89 -25.40
C ASP A 27 20.75 -29.67 -23.87
N SER A 28 19.97 -30.43 -23.10
CA SER A 28 20.22 -31.79 -22.60
C SER A 28 21.02 -31.81 -21.28
N ILE A 29 20.28 -32.04 -20.20
CA ILE A 29 20.56 -32.92 -19.04
C ILE A 29 21.98 -32.89 -18.45
N GLN A 30 22.09 -32.39 -17.21
CA GLN A 30 22.84 -33.08 -16.15
C GLN A 30 22.33 -32.64 -14.78
N GLY A 31 21.72 -33.59 -14.08
CA GLY A 31 21.53 -33.49 -12.64
C GLY A 31 22.80 -33.94 -11.93
N ASP A 32 23.09 -33.30 -10.81
CA ASP A 32 23.89 -33.89 -9.75
C ASP A 32 23.30 -33.45 -8.41
N GLY A 33 22.81 -34.44 -7.69
CA GLY A 33 22.51 -34.32 -6.27
C GLY A 33 23.76 -34.68 -5.48
N GLN A 34 24.11 -33.87 -4.50
CA GLN A 34 24.93 -34.32 -3.38
C GLN A 34 24.46 -33.67 -2.09
N ARG A 35 24.05 -34.53 -1.15
CA ARG A 35 23.85 -34.20 0.26
C ARG A 35 25.15 -34.42 1.03
N SER A 36 25.31 -33.56 2.04
CA SER A 36 25.90 -33.77 3.38
C SER A 36 27.29 -34.40 3.52
N SER A 37 28.20 -33.62 4.11
CA SER A 37 29.16 -34.11 5.10
C SER A 37 29.49 -32.95 6.04
N GLY A 38 29.18 -33.12 7.32
CA GLY A 38 29.69 -32.25 8.38
C GLY A 38 31.02 -32.79 8.90
N ASP A 39 31.80 -31.92 9.53
CA ASP A 39 32.61 -32.32 10.69
C ASP A 39 32.97 -31.10 11.56
N THR A 40 32.37 -31.09 12.76
CA THR A 40 32.99 -31.02 14.09
C THR A 40 34.30 -30.23 14.29
N ALA A 41 34.31 -29.24 15.21
CA ALA A 41 34.92 -29.32 16.57
C ALA A 41 34.94 -27.90 17.27
N PRO A 42 35.31 -27.75 18.58
CA PRO A 42 34.41 -27.15 19.58
C PRO A 42 35.05 -26.01 20.43
N ASN A 43 34.35 -25.62 21.50
CA ASN A 43 34.73 -24.77 22.66
C ASN A 43 34.58 -23.24 22.52
N ALA A 44 33.69 -22.65 23.33
CA ALA A 44 34.07 -22.16 24.66
C ALA A 44 32.86 -21.63 25.46
N LYS A 45 32.85 -21.97 26.75
CA LYS A 45 31.93 -21.53 27.80
C LYS A 45 31.96 -20.00 27.95
N ARG A 46 30.79 -19.35 28.08
CA ARG A 46 30.68 -18.19 29.00
C ARG A 46 29.26 -17.98 29.50
N ILE A 47 29.16 -18.16 30.82
CA ILE A 47 28.08 -17.76 31.72
C ILE A 47 27.88 -16.24 31.60
N ARG A 48 26.62 -15.79 31.53
CA ARG A 48 26.17 -14.51 32.10
C ARG A 48 24.65 -14.51 32.26
N THR A 49 24.25 -14.68 33.51
CA THR A 49 23.01 -14.17 34.11
C THR A 49 22.86 -12.68 33.82
N VAL A 50 21.69 -12.27 33.34
CA VAL A 50 21.31 -10.86 33.24
C VAL A 50 20.08 -10.67 34.12
N ASP A 51 20.25 -9.74 35.06
CA ASP A 51 19.33 -9.23 36.04
C ASP A 51 17.99 -8.78 35.45
N ARG A 52 16.92 -9.08 36.19
CA ARG A 52 15.60 -8.51 35.99
C ARG A 52 15.33 -7.60 37.20
N PRO A 53 15.25 -6.27 37.04
CA PRO A 53 14.97 -5.39 38.17
C PRO A 53 13.48 -5.34 38.47
N ASP A 54 13.23 -5.17 39.76
CA ASP A 54 11.97 -4.92 40.44
C ASP A 54 11.05 -3.92 39.75
N GLU A 55 9.78 -4.29 39.60
CA GLU A 55 8.68 -3.35 39.79
C GLU A 55 7.78 -3.87 40.91
N ARG A 56 8.05 -3.34 42.12
CA ARG A 56 7.11 -3.31 43.23
C ARG A 56 6.20 -2.10 43.06
N SER A 57 4.90 -2.29 43.28
CA SER A 57 4.04 -1.51 44.21
C SER A 57 2.55 -1.74 43.93
N PRO A 58 1.64 -1.43 44.87
CA PRO A 58 1.68 -1.85 46.26
C PRO A 58 0.36 -2.50 46.69
N VAL A 59 0.47 -3.11 47.86
CA VAL A 59 -0.61 -3.57 48.75
C VAL A 59 -1.68 -2.50 48.91
N ASP A 60 -2.94 -2.89 48.72
CA ASP A 60 -4.05 -2.31 49.48
C ASP A 60 -4.87 -3.43 50.11
N GLN A 61 -5.00 -3.31 51.43
CA GLN A 61 -5.74 -4.19 52.32
C GLN A 61 -7.24 -4.03 52.09
N ARG A 62 -7.97 -5.15 52.05
CA ARG A 62 -9.24 -5.23 52.76
C ARG A 62 -9.50 -6.65 53.24
N ASP A 63 -9.44 -6.76 54.55
CA ASP A 63 -10.04 -7.82 55.35
C ASP A 63 -11.47 -8.12 54.91
N HIS A 64 -11.83 -9.39 54.80
CA HIS A 64 -12.72 -10.01 55.77
C HIS A 64 -13.05 -11.48 55.45
N LEU A 65 -12.90 -12.28 56.50
CA LEU A 65 -13.76 -13.38 56.97
C LEU A 65 -13.67 -14.76 56.31
N GLU A 66 -13.14 -15.65 57.16
CA GLU A 66 -13.72 -16.94 57.55
C GLU A 66 -13.50 -18.15 56.64
N GLY A 67 -12.87 -19.18 57.24
CA GLY A 67 -13.40 -20.52 57.07
C GLY A 67 -12.37 -21.65 56.92
N SER A 68 -11.68 -21.95 58.02
CA SER A 68 -11.41 -23.32 58.47
C SER A 68 -10.28 -24.14 57.82
N SER A 69 -9.30 -24.36 58.71
CA SER A 69 -8.21 -25.33 58.83
C SER A 69 -8.42 -26.77 58.33
N PRO A 70 -7.32 -27.54 58.19
CA PRO A 70 -7.26 -28.79 57.45
C PRO A 70 -7.56 -30.01 58.34
N THR A 71 -8.35 -30.95 57.84
CA THR A 71 -8.56 -32.23 58.53
C THR A 71 -7.61 -33.29 57.98
N THR A 72 -6.78 -33.74 58.90
CA THR A 72 -5.89 -34.90 58.90
C THR A 72 -6.45 -36.18 58.27
N LEU A 73 -5.55 -36.89 57.59
CA LEU A 73 -5.57 -38.30 57.20
C LEU A 73 -6.30 -39.20 58.22
N VAL A 74 -7.42 -39.77 57.80
CA VAL A 74 -8.06 -40.92 58.48
C VAL A 74 -7.93 -42.14 57.57
N SER A 75 -7.09 -43.07 58.00
CA SER A 75 -6.92 -44.42 57.45
C SER A 75 -8.27 -45.14 57.40
N HIS A 76 -8.80 -45.37 56.20
CA HIS A 76 -10.04 -46.12 56.05
C HIS A 76 -9.77 -47.63 56.18
N ARG A 77 -10.25 -48.14 57.31
CA ARG A 77 -10.21 -49.53 57.77
C ARG A 77 -10.89 -50.45 56.74
N GLN A 78 -10.11 -51.41 56.26
CA GLN A 78 -10.54 -52.55 55.43
C GLN A 78 -11.71 -53.29 56.13
N ARG A 79 -12.91 -53.20 55.56
CA ARG A 79 -14.06 -54.02 56.01
C ARG A 79 -13.98 -55.37 55.33
N HIS A 80 -13.70 -56.39 56.13
CA HIS A 80 -14.03 -57.78 55.83
C HIS A 80 -15.53 -57.89 55.48
N PRO A 81 -15.92 -58.62 54.43
CA PRO A 81 -17.31 -58.99 54.25
C PRO A 81 -17.68 -60.03 55.32
N ASP A 82 -18.61 -59.65 56.19
CA ASP A 82 -19.25 -60.55 57.15
C ASP A 82 -19.91 -61.72 56.41
N THR A 83 -19.57 -62.93 56.85
CA THR A 83 -20.30 -64.17 56.57
C THR A 83 -21.80 -63.99 56.84
N PRO A 84 -22.69 -64.38 55.91
CA PRO A 84 -24.13 -64.28 56.17
C PRO A 84 -24.54 -65.29 57.26
N LYS A 85 -25.10 -64.76 58.35
CA LYS A 85 -25.78 -65.52 59.40
C LYS A 85 -26.92 -66.34 58.80
N GLN A 86 -26.90 -67.65 59.07
CA GLN A 86 -28.03 -68.54 58.87
C GLN A 86 -29.22 -68.04 59.72
N HIS A 87 -30.33 -67.70 59.07
CA HIS A 87 -31.62 -67.58 59.73
C HIS A 87 -32.32 -68.95 59.75
N PRO A 88 -32.89 -69.39 60.89
CA PRO A 88 -33.64 -70.63 60.96
C PRO A 88 -35.02 -70.40 60.33
N SER A 89 -35.25 -70.97 59.15
CA SER A 89 -36.59 -71.03 58.56
C SER A 89 -37.41 -72.07 59.30
N SER A 90 -38.45 -71.57 59.97
CA SER A 90 -39.47 -72.31 60.68
C SER A 90 -40.28 -73.24 59.76
N GLN A 91 -40.48 -74.46 60.27
CA GLN A 91 -41.61 -75.37 60.02
C GLN A 91 -42.01 -75.64 58.57
N LEU A 92 -41.28 -76.57 57.95
CA LEU A 92 -41.77 -77.36 56.83
C LEU A 92 -42.59 -78.55 57.34
N SER A 93 -43.76 -78.74 56.73
CA SER A 93 -44.74 -79.80 56.94
C SER A 93 -44.13 -81.21 56.85
N LYS A 94 -44.64 -82.12 57.68
CA LYS A 94 -44.27 -83.55 57.73
C LYS A 94 -44.26 -84.22 56.34
N PRO A 95 -43.25 -85.04 56.02
CA PRO A 95 -43.19 -85.75 54.74
C PRO A 95 -44.17 -86.93 54.76
N LEU A 96 -45.08 -86.97 53.78
CA LEU A 96 -45.78 -88.19 53.42
C LEU A 96 -44.77 -89.13 52.76
N THR A 97 -44.35 -90.15 53.49
CA THR A 97 -43.50 -91.24 53.01
C THR A 97 -44.30 -92.13 52.06
N ASN A 98 -44.38 -91.75 50.79
CA ASN A 98 -44.68 -92.68 49.71
C ASN A 98 -43.37 -93.06 49.02
N HIS A 99 -42.96 -94.30 49.25
CA HIS A 99 -41.82 -94.96 48.64
C HIS A 99 -42.02 -95.07 47.11
N VAL A 100 -41.59 -94.04 46.37
CA VAL A 100 -41.30 -94.13 44.93
C VAL A 100 -39.94 -93.46 44.69
N SER A 101 -38.90 -94.31 44.69
CA SER A 101 -37.59 -94.16 44.04
C SER A 101 -36.90 -92.78 44.06
N GLY A 102 -36.17 -92.50 45.15
CA GLY A 102 -34.70 -92.46 45.18
C GLY A 102 -33.92 -91.32 44.52
N ILE A 103 -34.45 -90.54 43.57
CA ILE A 103 -33.65 -89.51 42.89
C ILE A 103 -33.98 -88.12 43.41
N SER A 104 -33.08 -87.55 44.21
CA SER A 104 -33.23 -86.19 44.74
C SER A 104 -32.94 -85.15 43.65
N PHE A 105 -33.86 -84.22 43.42
CA PHE A 105 -33.65 -83.02 42.58
C PHE A 105 -32.71 -81.99 43.20
N LYS A 106 -32.39 -82.14 44.49
CA LYS A 106 -31.61 -81.18 45.27
C LYS A 106 -30.27 -80.80 44.63
N PRO A 107 -29.45 -81.73 44.11
CA PRO A 107 -28.18 -81.38 43.47
C PRO A 107 -28.34 -80.51 42.22
N VAL A 108 -29.41 -80.72 41.43
CA VAL A 108 -29.69 -79.91 40.24
C VAL A 108 -30.13 -78.51 40.64
N LEU A 109 -30.98 -78.38 41.66
CA LEU A 109 -31.42 -77.08 42.17
C LEU A 109 -30.26 -76.28 42.78
N ASP A 110 -29.38 -76.91 43.55
CA ASP A 110 -28.21 -76.27 44.14
C ASP A 110 -27.28 -75.71 43.03
N LEU A 111 -27.05 -76.48 41.95
CA LEU A 111 -26.28 -76.02 40.79
C LEU A 111 -26.96 -74.87 40.03
N ILE A 112 -28.29 -74.86 39.93
CA ILE A 112 -29.05 -73.76 39.31
C ILE A 112 -28.93 -72.48 40.15
N PHE A 113 -28.96 -72.57 41.47
CA PHE A 113 -28.76 -71.42 42.36
C PHE A 113 -27.34 -70.87 42.24
N ASP A 114 -26.33 -71.73 42.20
CA ASP A 114 -24.94 -71.34 41.96
C ASP A 114 -24.77 -70.66 40.60
N ARG A 115 -25.42 -71.18 39.56
CA ARG A 115 -25.42 -70.57 38.22
C ARG A 115 -26.02 -69.17 38.26
N PHE A 116 -27.13 -68.99 38.97
CA PHE A 116 -27.77 -67.68 39.12
C PHE A 116 -26.86 -66.68 39.85
N PHE A 117 -26.13 -67.14 40.88
CA PHE A 117 -25.14 -66.32 41.58
C PHE A 117 -24.04 -65.82 40.64
N TRP A 118 -23.45 -66.70 39.82
CA TRP A 118 -22.40 -66.31 38.85
C TRP A 118 -22.92 -65.40 37.73
N CYS A 119 -24.14 -65.62 37.24
CA CYS A 119 -24.80 -64.71 36.32
C CYS A 119 -24.98 -63.30 36.91
N LYS A 120 -25.37 -63.21 38.19
CA LYS A 120 -25.47 -61.94 38.89
C LYS A 120 -24.11 -61.24 39.00
N LEU A 121 -23.06 -61.97 39.39
CA LEU A 121 -21.70 -61.44 39.50
C LEU A 121 -21.18 -60.92 38.16
N LYS A 122 -21.39 -61.67 37.07
CA LYS A 122 -21.09 -61.22 35.70
C LYS A 122 -21.80 -59.91 35.36
N SER A 123 -23.08 -59.79 35.69
CA SER A 123 -23.87 -58.59 35.43
C SER A 123 -23.35 -57.37 36.20
N GLU A 124 -22.87 -57.56 37.44
CA GLU A 124 -22.28 -56.50 38.27
C GLU A 124 -20.91 -56.06 37.74
N ALA A 125 -20.06 -57.01 37.34
CA ALA A 125 -18.77 -56.73 36.70
C ALA A 125 -18.95 -55.93 35.39
N LYS A 126 -19.94 -56.32 34.56
CA LYS A 126 -20.29 -55.58 33.33
C LYS A 126 -20.77 -54.15 33.62
N LYS A 127 -21.63 -53.96 34.64
CA LYS A 127 -22.08 -52.63 35.07
C LYS A 127 -20.92 -51.79 35.59
N SER A 128 -19.99 -52.38 36.35
CA SER A 128 -18.77 -51.73 36.84
C SER A 128 -17.87 -51.28 35.69
N HIS A 129 -17.63 -52.16 34.71
CA HIS A 129 -16.85 -51.85 33.51
C HIS A 129 -17.45 -50.69 32.70
N ASN A 130 -18.77 -50.72 32.46
CA ASN A 130 -19.46 -49.65 31.74
C ASN A 130 -19.38 -48.31 32.48
N ARG A 131 -19.51 -48.31 33.81
CA ARG A 131 -19.31 -47.09 34.63
C ARG A 131 -17.89 -46.57 34.53
N ALA A 132 -16.87 -47.43 34.56
CA ALA A 132 -15.47 -47.02 34.42
C ALA A 132 -15.21 -46.37 33.04
N ILE A 133 -15.74 -46.94 31.95
CA ILE A 133 -15.67 -46.34 30.60
C ILE A 133 -16.40 -45.00 30.56
N GLN A 134 -17.60 -44.92 31.14
CA GLN A 134 -18.39 -43.69 31.15
C GLN A 134 -17.69 -42.58 31.95
N SER A 135 -17.14 -42.89 33.12
CA SER A 135 -16.36 -41.96 33.94
C SER A 135 -15.11 -41.48 33.21
N GLN A 136 -14.41 -42.35 32.47
CA GLN A 136 -13.30 -41.96 31.61
C GLN A 136 -13.75 -40.99 30.51
N ALA A 137 -14.90 -41.25 29.88
CA ALA A 137 -15.43 -40.42 28.80
C ALA A 137 -15.94 -39.04 29.25
N HIS A 138 -16.36 -38.89 30.52
CA HIS A 138 -16.86 -37.62 31.08
C HIS A 138 -15.79 -36.86 31.89
N SER A 139 -14.62 -37.45 32.10
CA SER A 139 -13.52 -36.78 32.76
C SER A 139 -12.89 -35.76 31.82
N HIS A 140 -13.14 -34.47 32.08
CA HIS A 140 -12.47 -33.35 31.42
C HIS A 140 -11.01 -33.15 31.88
N TYR A 141 -10.53 -33.95 32.84
CA TYR A 141 -9.14 -33.91 33.28
C TYR A 141 -8.22 -34.44 32.19
N HIS A 142 -7.21 -33.65 31.84
CA HIS A 142 -6.17 -34.13 30.95
C HIS A 142 -5.41 -35.27 31.64
N PRO A 143 -5.06 -36.35 30.93
CA PRO A 143 -4.21 -37.42 31.47
C PRO A 143 -2.91 -36.94 32.13
N SER A 144 -2.48 -35.69 31.86
CA SER A 144 -1.33 -35.03 32.47
C SER A 144 -1.53 -34.54 33.90
N ASP A 145 -2.77 -34.36 34.36
CA ASP A 145 -3.04 -33.66 35.63
C ASP A 145 -2.80 -34.57 36.86
N TYR A 146 -2.83 -35.89 36.65
CA TYR A 146 -2.47 -36.90 37.64
C TYR A 146 -1.74 -38.06 36.95
N GLY A 147 -0.42 -38.12 37.09
CA GLY A 147 0.43 -39.09 36.37
C GLY A 147 0.09 -40.57 36.57
N SER A 148 -0.66 -40.94 37.61
CA SER A 148 -1.10 -42.32 37.90
C SER A 148 -2.56 -42.61 37.52
N SER A 149 -3.33 -41.62 37.09
CA SER A 149 -4.77 -41.77 36.80
C SER A 149 -5.07 -42.69 35.60
N PRO A 150 -4.35 -42.61 34.47
CA PRO A 150 -4.61 -43.49 33.31
C PRO A 150 -4.33 -44.96 33.63
N GLU A 151 -3.28 -45.23 34.40
CA GLU A 151 -2.85 -46.58 34.77
C GLU A 151 -3.83 -47.22 35.76
N PHE A 152 -4.35 -46.45 36.72
CA PHE A 152 -5.39 -46.92 37.64
C PHE A 152 -6.69 -47.28 36.91
N ILE A 153 -7.13 -46.43 35.98
CA ILE A 153 -8.35 -46.68 35.19
C ILE A 153 -8.16 -47.92 34.29
N ALA A 154 -6.99 -48.05 33.65
CA ALA A 154 -6.68 -49.22 32.82
C ALA A 154 -6.63 -50.52 33.66
N ALA A 155 -6.03 -50.48 34.86
CA ALA A 155 -6.01 -51.61 35.78
C ALA A 155 -7.43 -51.99 36.25
N GLN A 156 -8.27 -51.00 36.55
CA GLN A 156 -9.66 -51.22 36.95
C GLN A 156 -10.50 -51.81 35.81
N GLN A 157 -10.34 -51.30 34.58
CA GLN A 157 -11.03 -51.85 33.41
C GLN A 157 -10.61 -53.29 33.13
N LYS A 158 -9.30 -53.58 33.23
CA LYS A 158 -8.75 -54.93 33.07
C LYS A 158 -9.29 -55.89 34.14
N GLN A 159 -9.31 -55.47 35.40
CA GLN A 159 -9.86 -56.27 36.50
C GLN A 159 -11.33 -56.64 36.26
N ASN A 160 -12.18 -55.66 35.90
CA ASN A 160 -13.58 -55.92 35.60
C ASN A 160 -13.77 -56.89 34.41
N LEU A 161 -12.90 -56.80 33.40
CA LEU A 161 -12.92 -57.69 32.24
C LEU A 161 -12.53 -59.13 32.63
N ASP A 162 -11.52 -59.28 33.48
CA ASP A 162 -11.07 -60.58 33.97
C ASP A 162 -12.12 -61.22 34.90
N ASP A 163 -12.83 -60.43 35.69
CA ASP A 163 -13.96 -60.90 36.52
C ASP A 163 -15.15 -61.35 35.66
N MET A 164 -15.45 -60.64 34.57
CA MET A 164 -16.44 -61.09 33.58
C MET A 164 -16.06 -62.43 32.95
N LYS A 165 -14.80 -62.58 32.50
CA LYS A 165 -14.31 -63.84 31.92
C LYS A 165 -14.36 -65.00 32.92
N ARG A 166 -14.02 -64.73 34.18
CA ARG A 166 -14.09 -65.73 35.25
C ARG A 166 -15.52 -66.19 35.51
N ALA A 167 -16.46 -65.26 35.59
CA ALA A 167 -17.87 -65.59 35.76
C ALA A 167 -18.42 -66.37 34.56
N ASP A 168 -18.03 -66.01 33.33
CA ASP A 168 -18.41 -66.74 32.12
C ASP A 168 -17.90 -68.18 32.12
N LYS A 169 -16.65 -68.38 32.51
CA LYS A 169 -16.07 -69.71 32.65
C LYS A 169 -16.87 -70.57 33.64
N HIS A 170 -17.20 -70.02 34.82
CA HIS A 170 -17.97 -70.74 35.83
C HIS A 170 -19.42 -71.04 35.40
N VAL A 171 -20.07 -70.13 34.66
CA VAL A 171 -21.41 -70.40 34.11
C VAL A 171 -21.34 -71.57 33.13
N GLY A 172 -20.32 -71.64 32.27
CA GLY A 172 -20.11 -72.77 31.37
C GLY A 172 -19.86 -74.09 32.09
N GLU A 173 -18.98 -74.08 33.10
CA GLU A 173 -18.70 -75.26 33.95
C GLU A 173 -19.98 -75.74 34.67
N LEU A 174 -20.80 -74.82 35.18
CA LEU A 174 -22.08 -75.14 35.83
C LEU A 174 -23.12 -75.66 34.85
N ASP A 175 -23.18 -75.14 33.62
CA ASP A 175 -24.08 -75.65 32.57
C ASP A 175 -23.76 -77.11 32.23
N GLU A 176 -22.48 -77.46 32.13
CA GLU A 176 -22.03 -78.85 31.95
C GLU A 176 -22.36 -79.74 33.16
N GLN A 177 -22.21 -79.24 34.38
CA GLN A 177 -22.56 -79.96 35.61
C GLN A 177 -24.07 -80.16 35.75
N ILE A 178 -24.89 -79.15 35.45
CA ILE A 178 -26.35 -79.25 35.43
C ILE A 178 -26.79 -80.27 34.39
N ALA A 179 -26.23 -80.22 33.18
CA ALA A 179 -26.51 -81.21 32.14
C ALA A 179 -26.16 -82.63 32.61
N SER A 180 -25.00 -82.81 33.25
CA SER A 180 -24.56 -84.10 33.80
C SER A 180 -25.44 -84.59 34.95
N ALA A 181 -25.87 -83.70 35.84
CA ALA A 181 -26.75 -84.02 36.98
C ALA A 181 -28.20 -84.30 36.53
N MET A 182 -28.64 -83.71 35.42
CA MET A 182 -29.94 -83.95 34.80
C MET A 182 -30.01 -85.33 34.13
N GLN A 183 -28.90 -85.87 33.61
CA GLN A 183 -28.87 -87.14 32.87
C GLN A 183 -29.43 -88.35 33.65
N PRO A 184 -29.03 -88.63 34.91
CA PRO A 184 -29.63 -89.70 35.72
C PRO A 184 -31.12 -89.50 35.97
N LEU A 185 -31.55 -88.24 36.10
CA LEU A 185 -32.93 -87.89 36.40
C LEU A 185 -33.83 -88.12 35.18
N ILE A 186 -33.37 -87.66 34.01
CA ILE A 186 -34.00 -87.94 32.71
C ILE A 186 -34.04 -89.44 32.42
N ARG A 187 -32.93 -90.16 32.69
CA ARG A 187 -32.86 -91.62 32.53
C ARG A 187 -33.88 -92.33 33.43
N HIS A 188 -33.98 -91.94 34.68
CA HIS A 188 -34.93 -92.53 35.63
C HIS A 188 -36.39 -92.23 35.28
N ILE A 189 -36.71 -91.00 34.84
CA ILE A 189 -38.05 -90.69 34.33
C ILE A 189 -38.37 -91.59 33.12
N SER A 190 -37.42 -91.74 32.21
CA SER A 190 -37.57 -92.60 31.03
C SER A 190 -37.76 -94.08 31.40
N GLU A 191 -37.02 -94.58 32.39
CA GLU A 191 -37.13 -95.97 32.89
C GLU A 191 -38.41 -96.22 33.70
N ALA A 192 -38.86 -95.24 34.50
CA ALA A 192 -40.10 -95.31 35.25
C ALA A 192 -41.31 -95.32 34.32
N TRP A 193 -41.27 -94.53 33.24
CA TRP A 193 -42.30 -94.50 32.21
C TRP A 193 -42.32 -95.75 31.32
N GLY A 194 -41.20 -96.49 31.22
CA GLY A 194 -41.11 -97.73 30.45
C GLY A 194 -41.69 -98.98 31.14
N LYS A 195 -41.96 -98.95 32.45
CA LYS A 195 -42.29 -100.16 33.25
C LYS A 195 -43.74 -100.29 33.74
N SER A 196 -44.64 -99.34 33.53
CA SER A 196 -46.06 -99.49 33.91
C SER A 196 -46.91 -100.03 32.74
N SER A 197 -46.95 -101.36 32.59
CA SER A 197 -47.65 -102.03 31.47
C SER A 197 -48.98 -102.71 31.84
N ASP A 198 -49.40 -102.80 33.09
CA ASP A 198 -50.66 -103.51 33.43
C ASP A 198 -51.55 -102.71 34.38
N GLY A 199 -52.53 -101.99 33.82
CA GLY A 199 -53.52 -101.24 34.59
C GLY A 199 -54.46 -100.44 33.70
N SER A 200 -55.60 -101.04 33.34
CA SER A 200 -56.64 -100.58 32.41
C SER A 200 -57.30 -99.20 32.69
N ASN A 201 -56.89 -98.47 33.72
CA ASN A 201 -57.45 -97.14 34.06
C ASN A 201 -56.44 -95.99 34.00
N ALA A 202 -55.20 -96.24 33.56
CA ALA A 202 -54.12 -95.25 33.52
C ALA A 202 -54.08 -94.37 32.24
N SER A 203 -55.01 -94.56 31.29
CA SER A 203 -54.99 -93.87 29.99
C SER A 203 -55.42 -92.39 30.07
N GLU A 204 -56.47 -92.07 30.83
CA GLU A 204 -56.95 -90.68 30.97
C GLU A 204 -55.99 -89.81 31.78
N GLU A 205 -55.38 -90.35 32.84
CA GLU A 205 -54.42 -89.61 33.67
C GLU A 205 -53.10 -89.36 32.91
N ARG A 206 -52.73 -90.29 32.02
CA ARG A 206 -51.59 -90.14 31.10
C ARG A 206 -51.85 -89.04 30.08
N GLU A 207 -52.98 -89.06 29.37
CA GLU A 207 -53.34 -88.00 28.41
C GLU A 207 -53.45 -86.62 29.09
N ALA A 208 -54.02 -86.54 30.30
CA ALA A 208 -54.07 -85.29 31.07
C ALA A 208 -52.69 -84.79 31.50
N SER A 209 -51.76 -85.70 31.84
CA SER A 209 -50.38 -85.33 32.19
C SER A 209 -49.56 -84.90 30.96
N GLU A 210 -49.76 -85.55 29.82
CA GLU A 210 -49.08 -85.25 28.56
C GLU A 210 -49.56 -83.91 27.97
N ALA A 211 -50.86 -83.61 28.08
CA ALA A 211 -51.42 -82.30 27.75
C ALA A 211 -50.86 -81.18 28.64
N LYS A 212 -50.67 -81.43 29.94
CA LYS A 212 -50.03 -80.46 30.86
C LYS A 212 -48.56 -80.24 30.52
N ILE A 213 -47.80 -81.30 30.18
CA ILE A 213 -46.40 -81.19 29.76
C ILE A 213 -46.28 -80.39 28.46
N ASN A 214 -47.14 -80.68 27.47
CA ASN A 214 -47.18 -79.93 26.21
C ASN A 214 -47.55 -78.46 26.43
N THR A 215 -48.48 -78.18 27.36
CA THR A 215 -48.83 -76.80 27.74
C THR A 215 -47.64 -76.09 28.38
N ILE A 216 -46.93 -76.73 29.31
CA ILE A 216 -45.72 -76.15 29.93
C ILE A 216 -44.63 -75.91 28.88
N GLN A 217 -44.38 -76.88 27.99
CA GLN A 217 -43.36 -76.77 26.96
C GLN A 217 -43.67 -75.65 25.96
N THR A 218 -44.92 -75.52 25.53
CA THR A 218 -45.35 -74.43 24.63
C THR A 218 -45.27 -73.07 25.31
N THR A 219 -45.61 -72.97 26.60
CA THR A 219 -45.50 -71.73 27.37
C THR A 219 -44.05 -71.31 27.56
N MET A 220 -43.16 -72.23 27.96
CA MET A 220 -41.72 -71.98 28.07
C MET A 220 -41.10 -71.58 26.73
N LYS A 221 -41.47 -72.24 25.63
CA LYS A 221 -40.98 -71.90 24.30
C LYS A 221 -41.39 -70.47 23.91
N LYS A 222 -42.65 -70.10 24.18
CA LYS A 222 -43.18 -68.77 23.89
C LYS A 222 -42.49 -67.69 24.73
N GLU A 223 -42.33 -67.90 26.03
CA GLU A 223 -41.62 -66.96 26.91
C GLU A 223 -40.14 -66.80 26.51
N MET A 224 -39.45 -67.88 26.16
CA MET A 224 -38.08 -67.80 25.64
C MET A 224 -38.02 -67.01 24.33
N GLU A 225 -38.94 -67.26 23.39
CA GLU A 225 -38.97 -66.55 22.12
C GLU A 225 -39.31 -65.05 22.28
N GLU A 226 -40.22 -64.70 23.19
CA GLU A 226 -40.53 -63.31 23.55
C GLU A 226 -39.35 -62.64 24.25
N SER A 227 -38.69 -63.32 25.19
CA SER A 227 -37.50 -62.79 25.88
C SER A 227 -36.35 -62.53 24.89
N PHE A 228 -36.13 -63.45 23.95
CA PHE A 228 -35.10 -63.31 22.92
C PHE A 228 -35.43 -62.17 21.95
N LYS A 229 -36.68 -62.04 21.49
CA LYS A 229 -37.11 -60.91 20.65
C LYS A 229 -36.91 -59.57 21.36
N LYS A 230 -37.21 -59.50 22.66
CA LYS A 230 -36.98 -58.31 23.48
C LYS A 230 -35.49 -57.98 23.60
N GLU A 231 -34.64 -58.97 23.90
CA GLU A 231 -33.19 -58.77 24.01
C GLU A 231 -32.56 -58.33 22.67
N VAL A 232 -33.03 -58.89 21.55
CA VAL A 232 -32.60 -58.47 20.20
C VAL A 232 -33.01 -57.02 19.92
N ALA A 233 -34.23 -56.63 20.27
CA ALA A 233 -34.70 -55.26 20.08
C ALA A 233 -33.92 -54.26 20.95
N GLU A 234 -33.69 -54.58 22.22
CA GLU A 234 -32.88 -53.77 23.14
C GLU A 234 -31.42 -53.65 22.65
N SER A 235 -30.84 -54.75 22.15
CA SER A 235 -29.49 -54.75 21.57
C SER A 235 -29.39 -53.92 20.29
N GLN A 236 -30.38 -54.01 19.40
CA GLN A 236 -30.43 -53.18 18.19
C GLN A 236 -30.57 -51.69 18.53
N GLN A 237 -31.41 -51.35 19.51
CA GLN A 237 -31.56 -49.97 19.96
C GLN A 237 -30.27 -49.44 20.58
N PHE A 238 -29.62 -50.23 21.44
CA PHE A 238 -28.33 -49.86 22.04
C PHE A 238 -27.25 -49.61 20.97
N ILE A 239 -27.13 -50.48 19.95
CA ILE A 239 -26.19 -50.28 18.85
C ILE A 239 -26.51 -49.01 18.07
N LYS A 240 -27.79 -48.74 17.79
CA LYS A 240 -28.22 -47.54 17.07
C LYS A 240 -27.88 -46.26 17.84
N GLU A 241 -28.10 -46.25 19.16
CA GLU A 241 -27.75 -45.13 20.04
C GLU A 241 -26.23 -44.94 20.13
N LEU A 242 -25.46 -46.02 20.26
CA LEU A 242 -24.00 -45.99 20.31
C LEU A 242 -23.40 -45.41 19.02
N VAL A 243 -23.83 -45.92 17.86
CA VAL A 243 -23.38 -45.43 16.54
C VAL A 243 -23.82 -43.99 16.32
N GLY A 244 -25.05 -43.64 16.69
CA GLY A 244 -25.54 -42.26 16.61
C GLY A 244 -24.71 -41.29 17.45
N SER A 245 -24.39 -41.66 18.70
CA SER A 245 -23.56 -40.87 19.60
C SER A 245 -22.13 -40.70 19.07
N GLN A 246 -21.50 -41.78 18.59
CA GLN A 246 -20.15 -41.69 18.03
C GLN A 246 -20.10 -40.87 16.74
N MET A 247 -21.10 -41.00 15.85
CA MET A 247 -21.20 -40.20 14.64
C MET A 247 -21.39 -38.72 14.97
N ALA A 248 -22.19 -38.38 15.99
CA ALA A 248 -22.37 -37.00 16.43
C ALA A 248 -21.05 -36.40 16.97
N LYS A 249 -20.35 -37.13 17.85
CA LYS A 249 -19.04 -36.71 18.37
C LYS A 249 -17.99 -36.51 17.27
N LEU A 250 -17.97 -37.40 16.28
CA LEU A 250 -17.03 -37.30 15.16
C LEU A 250 -17.34 -36.09 14.27
N LYS A 251 -18.63 -35.79 14.02
CA LYS A 251 -19.04 -34.58 13.30
C LYS A 251 -18.68 -33.31 14.04
N GLU A 252 -18.86 -33.28 15.36
CA GLU A 252 -18.51 -32.13 16.19
C GLU A 252 -16.99 -31.90 16.22
N ALA A 253 -16.20 -32.96 16.42
CA ALA A 253 -14.73 -32.88 16.38
C ALA A 253 -14.22 -32.39 15.02
N LEU A 254 -14.80 -32.88 13.92
CA LEU A 254 -14.45 -32.44 12.57
C LEU A 254 -14.82 -30.96 12.34
N ALA A 255 -15.97 -30.51 12.85
CA ALA A 255 -16.37 -29.11 12.76
C ALA A 255 -15.41 -28.20 13.55
N GLN A 256 -15.05 -28.59 14.77
CA GLN A 256 -14.09 -27.85 15.60
C GLN A 256 -12.69 -27.80 14.95
N GLU A 257 -12.20 -28.91 14.39
CA GLU A 257 -10.91 -28.93 13.68
C GLU A 257 -10.92 -28.00 12.47
N ASN A 258 -12.00 -27.99 11.69
CA ASN A 258 -12.14 -27.10 10.54
C ASN A 258 -12.21 -25.63 10.96
N GLU A 259 -12.91 -25.31 12.05
CA GLU A 259 -12.98 -23.95 12.60
C GLU A 259 -11.60 -23.47 13.08
N GLN A 260 -10.86 -24.33 13.80
CA GLN A 260 -9.49 -24.03 14.23
C GLN A 260 -8.54 -23.82 13.04
N LYS A 261 -8.62 -24.67 12.00
CA LYS A 261 -7.83 -24.50 10.77
C LYS A 261 -8.17 -23.20 10.05
N LEU A 262 -9.45 -22.86 9.95
CA LEU A 262 -9.90 -21.63 9.31
C LEU A 262 -9.39 -20.40 10.08
N HIS A 263 -9.46 -20.41 11.41
CA HIS A 263 -8.91 -19.35 12.25
C HIS A 263 -7.38 -19.24 12.12
N ALA A 264 -6.66 -20.36 12.09
CA ALA A 264 -5.21 -20.37 11.87
C ALA A 264 -4.81 -19.80 10.49
N LEU A 265 -5.55 -20.15 9.44
CA LEU A 265 -5.35 -19.61 8.10
C LEU A 265 -5.65 -18.11 8.04
N GLN A 266 -6.74 -17.65 8.66
CA GLN A 266 -7.06 -16.22 8.74
C GLN A 266 -5.95 -15.43 9.46
N LYS A 267 -5.45 -15.95 10.59
CA LYS A 267 -4.33 -15.33 11.32
C LYS A 267 -3.06 -15.26 10.47
N THR A 268 -2.74 -16.34 9.76
CA THR A 268 -1.55 -16.40 8.89
C THR A 268 -1.68 -15.43 7.72
N LEU A 269 -2.86 -15.33 7.10
CA LEU A 269 -3.13 -14.41 6.01
C LEU A 269 -3.05 -12.95 6.44
N ALA A 270 -3.57 -12.63 7.64
CA ALA A 270 -3.47 -11.29 8.21
C ALA A 270 -2.01 -10.90 8.46
N GLN A 271 -1.21 -11.80 9.05
CA GLN A 271 0.22 -11.57 9.29
C GLN A 271 0.99 -11.38 7.99
N GLU A 272 0.76 -12.23 6.98
CA GLU A 272 1.43 -12.09 5.68
C GLU A 272 1.06 -10.77 4.99
N GLY A 273 -0.18 -10.32 5.15
CA GLY A 273 -0.62 -9.00 4.67
C GLY A 273 0.13 -7.86 5.34
N GLU A 274 0.34 -7.93 6.65
CA GLU A 274 1.08 -6.93 7.43
C GLU A 274 2.58 -6.92 7.09
N ASP A 275 3.19 -8.10 6.95
CA ASP A 275 4.60 -8.26 6.57
C ASP A 275 4.87 -7.73 5.15
N ARG A 276 3.94 -7.96 4.21
CA ARG A 276 4.04 -7.39 2.86
C ARG A 276 3.87 -5.87 2.87
N ALA A 277 2.92 -5.35 3.65
CA ALA A 277 2.70 -3.90 3.75
C ALA A 277 3.90 -3.17 4.38
N THR A 278 4.52 -3.76 5.41
CA THR A 278 5.73 -3.21 6.03
C THR A 278 6.92 -3.25 5.08
N SER A 279 7.16 -4.38 4.39
CA SER A 279 8.21 -4.50 3.38
C SER A 279 8.06 -3.51 2.22
N LEU A 280 6.83 -3.29 1.74
CA LEU A 280 6.54 -2.29 0.70
C LEU A 280 6.79 -0.87 1.18
N ARG A 281 6.39 -0.51 2.41
CA ARG A 281 6.67 0.82 2.98
C ARG A 281 8.16 1.07 3.10
N GLU A 282 8.92 0.09 3.58
CA GLU A 282 10.38 0.20 3.72
C GLU A 282 11.05 0.41 2.36
N THR A 283 10.66 -0.37 1.35
CA THR A 283 11.17 -0.22 -0.02
C THR A 283 10.88 1.16 -0.59
N LEU A 284 9.66 1.67 -0.39
CA LEU A 284 9.23 2.98 -0.89
C LEU A 284 9.95 4.13 -0.18
N ILE A 285 10.21 4.00 1.12
CA ILE A 285 11.04 4.97 1.87
C ILE A 285 12.47 4.99 1.31
N GLN A 286 13.09 3.82 1.13
CA GLN A 286 14.45 3.72 0.58
C GLN A 286 14.57 4.31 -0.83
N GLU A 287 13.57 4.05 -1.69
CA GLU A 287 13.54 4.61 -3.05
C GLU A 287 13.40 6.14 -3.03
N ASN A 288 12.53 6.68 -2.18
CA ASN A 288 12.37 8.13 -2.01
C ASN A 288 13.63 8.78 -1.44
N GLU A 289 14.28 8.17 -0.44
CA GLU A 289 15.54 8.66 0.11
C GLU A 289 16.64 8.69 -0.96
N LYS A 290 16.74 7.63 -1.77
CA LYS A 290 17.68 7.58 -2.90
C LYS A 290 17.39 8.69 -3.92
N ARG A 291 16.13 8.88 -4.31
CA ARG A 291 15.72 9.93 -5.26
C ARG A 291 16.03 11.33 -4.73
N ILE A 292 15.80 11.58 -3.44
CA ILE A 292 16.13 12.86 -2.79
C ILE A 292 17.65 13.07 -2.79
N ALA A 293 18.44 12.03 -2.51
CA ALA A 293 19.90 12.11 -2.54
C ALA A 293 20.43 12.44 -3.95
N GLU A 294 19.92 11.76 -4.98
CA GLU A 294 20.29 12.01 -6.39
C GLU A 294 19.91 13.43 -6.82
N MET A 295 18.71 13.90 -6.45
CA MET A 295 18.26 15.26 -6.74
C MET A 295 19.14 16.31 -6.03
N LYS A 296 19.49 16.09 -4.77
CA LYS A 296 20.39 16.97 -4.01
C LYS A 296 21.78 17.04 -4.65
N GLU A 297 22.30 15.91 -5.12
CA GLU A 297 23.57 15.85 -5.83
C GLU A 297 23.50 16.62 -7.16
N SER A 298 22.42 16.46 -7.92
CA SER A 298 22.18 17.18 -9.17
C SER A 298 22.14 18.70 -8.96
N ILE A 299 21.37 19.17 -7.96
CA ILE A 299 21.29 20.59 -7.60
C ILE A 299 22.66 21.13 -7.19
N ASN A 300 23.41 20.38 -6.39
CA ASN A 300 24.76 20.78 -5.98
C ASN A 300 25.72 20.87 -7.18
N ARG A 301 25.63 19.94 -8.13
CA ARG A 301 26.42 19.99 -9.38
C ARG A 301 26.06 21.22 -10.22
N GLU A 302 24.78 21.52 -10.36
CA GLU A 302 24.31 22.71 -11.09
C GLU A 302 24.75 24.01 -10.41
N HIS A 303 24.59 24.13 -9.09
CA HIS A 303 25.05 25.29 -8.33
C HIS A 303 26.55 25.50 -8.45
N LYS A 304 27.34 24.41 -8.37
CA LYS A 304 28.79 24.48 -8.56
C LYS A 304 29.16 24.96 -9.97
N ALA A 305 28.44 24.50 -11.00
CA ALA A 305 28.65 24.96 -12.37
C ALA A 305 28.27 26.44 -12.56
N LYS A 306 27.16 26.89 -11.96
CA LYS A 306 26.74 28.31 -11.99
C LYS A 306 27.74 29.22 -11.27
N ILE A 307 28.24 28.81 -10.10
CA ILE A 307 29.27 29.56 -9.37
C ILE A 307 30.53 29.69 -10.24
N ALA A 308 31.02 28.59 -10.83
CA ALA A 308 32.18 28.65 -11.71
C ALA A 308 31.96 29.55 -12.95
N ALA A 309 30.75 29.54 -13.53
CA ALA A 309 30.41 30.43 -14.63
C ALA A 309 30.40 31.91 -14.21
N LEU A 310 29.86 32.22 -13.04
CA LEU A 310 29.85 33.58 -12.48
C LEU A 310 31.26 34.07 -12.10
N GLU A 311 32.10 33.20 -11.53
CA GLU A 311 33.50 33.52 -11.23
C GLU A 311 34.28 33.86 -12.51
N ASN A 312 34.08 33.08 -13.59
CA ASN A 312 34.69 33.36 -14.89
C ASN A 312 34.18 34.68 -15.49
N ALA A 313 32.86 34.94 -15.44
CA ALA A 313 32.28 36.18 -15.93
C ALA A 313 32.81 37.40 -15.15
N LEU A 314 32.94 37.28 -13.83
CA LEU A 314 33.51 38.34 -12.98
C LEU A 314 34.98 38.59 -13.30
N ALA A 315 35.76 37.53 -13.55
CA ALA A 315 37.16 37.65 -13.96
C ALA A 315 37.31 38.34 -15.32
N ASP A 316 36.39 38.07 -16.26
CA ASP A 316 36.39 38.74 -17.57
C ASP A 316 35.93 40.19 -17.47
N GLU A 317 34.99 40.51 -16.59
CA GLU A 317 34.58 41.89 -16.32
C GLU A 317 35.73 42.71 -15.71
N ALA A 318 36.52 42.11 -14.81
CA ALA A 318 37.72 42.73 -14.27
C ALA A 318 38.73 43.08 -15.40
N LYS A 319 38.97 42.17 -16.35
CA LYS A 319 39.83 42.44 -17.52
C LYS A 319 39.25 43.55 -18.40
N ASN A 320 37.93 43.59 -18.58
CA ASN A 320 37.28 44.66 -19.36
C ASN A 320 37.44 46.02 -18.67
N LYS A 321 37.31 46.07 -17.35
CA LYS A 321 37.58 47.29 -16.57
C LYS A 321 39.03 47.77 -16.75
N ASP A 322 40.01 46.86 -16.69
CA ASP A 322 41.41 47.20 -16.94
C ASP A 322 41.64 47.71 -18.37
N ARG A 323 40.96 47.11 -19.37
CA ARG A 323 41.00 47.58 -20.76
C ARG A 323 40.39 48.98 -20.93
N ILE A 324 39.27 49.26 -20.26
CA ILE A 324 38.64 50.59 -20.27
C ILE A 324 39.58 51.61 -19.63
N ALA A 325 40.15 51.31 -18.47
CA ALA A 325 41.11 52.19 -17.81
C ALA A 325 42.34 52.48 -18.70
N ALA A 326 42.86 51.47 -19.41
CA ALA A 326 43.96 51.65 -20.36
C ALA A 326 43.56 52.52 -21.57
N LEU A 327 42.33 52.35 -22.09
CA LEU A 327 41.81 53.19 -23.17
C LEU A 327 41.62 54.63 -22.73
N GLU A 328 41.08 54.87 -21.54
CA GLU A 328 40.94 56.21 -20.95
C GLU A 328 42.30 56.87 -20.75
N GLN A 329 43.29 56.14 -20.23
CA GLN A 329 44.65 56.66 -20.05
C GLN A 329 45.30 57.02 -21.40
N ASN A 330 45.11 56.18 -22.43
CA ASN A 330 45.60 56.47 -23.78
C ASN A 330 44.90 57.69 -24.38
N SER A 331 43.58 57.80 -24.23
CA SER A 331 42.80 58.96 -24.69
C SER A 331 43.24 60.26 -24.00
N LEU A 332 43.48 60.22 -22.69
CA LEU A 332 44.01 61.36 -21.94
C LEU A 332 45.42 61.75 -22.41
N ARG A 333 46.27 60.76 -22.68
CA ARG A 333 47.62 60.98 -23.21
C ARG A 333 47.58 61.61 -24.60
N GLU A 334 46.67 61.17 -25.45
CA GLU A 334 46.45 61.73 -26.78
C GLU A 334 45.94 63.17 -26.70
N ALA A 335 44.93 63.44 -25.85
CA ALA A 335 44.44 64.79 -25.59
C ALA A 335 45.53 65.73 -25.06
N LEU A 336 46.37 65.26 -24.13
CA LEU A 336 47.54 66.01 -23.64
C LEU A 336 48.57 66.26 -24.74
N SER A 337 48.81 65.29 -25.62
CA SER A 337 49.73 65.45 -26.75
C SER A 337 49.21 66.47 -27.77
N GLU A 338 47.90 66.48 -28.02
CA GLU A 338 47.26 67.44 -28.92
C GLU A 338 47.25 68.84 -28.30
N GLN A 339 46.98 68.96 -26.99
CA GLN A 339 47.12 70.22 -26.26
C GLN A 339 48.56 70.74 -26.31
N ARG A 340 49.56 69.86 -26.14
CA ARG A 340 50.98 70.23 -26.27
C ARG A 340 51.27 70.73 -27.67
N ARG A 341 50.83 70.02 -28.72
CA ARG A 341 50.99 70.43 -30.12
C ARG A 341 50.34 71.79 -30.41
N LEU A 342 49.14 72.04 -29.89
CA LEU A 342 48.45 73.33 -29.99
C LEU A 342 49.19 74.45 -29.25
N SER A 343 49.74 74.15 -28.07
CA SER A 343 50.55 75.11 -27.31
C SER A 343 51.87 75.44 -28.03
N GLU A 344 52.56 74.44 -28.57
CA GLU A 344 53.77 74.63 -29.40
C GLU A 344 53.46 75.42 -30.67
N SER A 345 52.34 75.13 -31.34
CA SER A 345 51.89 75.91 -32.50
C SER A 345 51.62 77.37 -32.11
N SER A 346 51.01 77.61 -30.96
CA SER A 346 50.74 78.96 -30.45
C SER A 346 52.02 79.71 -30.08
N ILE A 347 53.00 79.02 -29.47
CA ILE A 347 54.33 79.55 -29.16
C ILE A 347 55.06 79.89 -30.47
N ASN A 348 55.06 78.99 -31.46
CA ASN A 348 55.68 79.23 -32.76
C ASN A 348 55.02 80.40 -33.50
N LYS A 349 53.69 80.55 -33.42
CA LYS A 349 52.97 81.73 -33.93
C LYS A 349 53.37 83.01 -33.20
N ALA A 350 53.53 82.96 -31.88
CA ALA A 350 53.98 84.10 -31.09
C ALA A 350 55.43 84.49 -31.42
N GLN A 351 56.32 83.51 -31.61
CA GLN A 351 57.70 83.72 -32.05
C GLN A 351 57.75 84.29 -33.49
N LEU A 352 56.91 83.79 -34.40
CA LEU A 352 56.78 84.34 -35.74
C LEU A 352 56.26 85.79 -35.69
N ALA A 353 55.29 86.09 -34.84
CA ALA A 353 54.80 87.46 -34.62
C ALA A 353 55.92 88.36 -34.07
N GLN A 354 56.76 87.86 -33.16
CA GLN A 354 57.92 88.57 -32.64
C GLN A 354 59.00 88.80 -33.71
N GLN A 355 59.23 87.83 -34.60
CA GLN A 355 60.13 87.99 -35.75
C GLN A 355 59.58 89.00 -36.77
N LEU A 356 58.27 88.98 -37.03
CA LEU A 356 57.61 89.99 -37.85
C LEU A 356 57.71 91.39 -37.22
N GLN A 357 57.61 91.49 -35.89
CA GLN A 357 57.83 92.74 -35.16
C GLN A 357 59.29 93.20 -35.25
N GLN A 358 60.27 92.31 -35.18
CA GLN A 358 61.69 92.64 -35.41
C GLN A 358 61.98 93.05 -36.86
N LEU A 359 61.32 92.42 -37.85
CA LEU A 359 61.39 92.83 -39.25
C LEU A 359 60.72 94.19 -39.50
N SER A 360 59.64 94.50 -38.78
CA SER A 360 59.01 95.82 -38.77
C SER A 360 59.99 96.88 -38.24
N LEU A 361 60.63 96.62 -37.10
CA LEU A 361 61.63 97.52 -36.53
C LEU A 361 62.87 97.68 -37.43
N SER A 362 63.24 96.65 -38.21
CA SER A 362 64.31 96.72 -39.21
C SER A 362 63.90 97.44 -40.51
N GLN A 363 62.61 97.54 -40.81
CA GLN A 363 62.09 98.36 -41.92
C GLN A 363 61.94 99.83 -41.50
N ASP A 364 61.67 100.12 -40.22
CA ASP A 364 61.58 101.48 -39.69
C ASP A 364 62.92 102.25 -39.76
N ASP A 365 64.07 101.57 -39.65
CA ASP A 365 65.39 102.18 -39.90
C ASP A 365 65.60 102.62 -41.37
N LYS A 366 64.83 102.06 -42.32
CA LYS A 366 64.86 102.48 -43.74
C LYS A 366 63.83 103.56 -44.07
N PHE A 367 62.75 103.69 -43.28
CA PHE A 367 61.74 104.74 -43.42
C PHE A 367 62.08 106.04 -42.67
N SER A 368 62.94 105.98 -41.65
CA SER A 368 63.43 107.17 -40.93
C SER A 368 64.19 108.18 -41.82
N LYS A 369 64.62 107.77 -43.03
CA LYS A 369 65.23 108.66 -44.04
C LYS A 369 64.22 109.37 -44.96
N HIS A 370 62.94 108.99 -44.93
CA HIS A 370 61.85 109.63 -45.69
C HIS A 370 60.86 110.43 -44.82
N GLU A 371 60.89 110.27 -43.50
CA GLU A 371 60.04 110.99 -42.54
C GLU A 371 60.45 112.45 -42.28
N ALA A 372 61.69 112.84 -42.63
CA ALA A 372 62.13 114.24 -42.60
C ALA A 372 61.47 115.14 -43.68
N ARG A 373 60.62 114.59 -44.56
CA ARG A 373 59.95 115.31 -45.66
C ARG A 373 58.43 115.41 -45.55
N VAL A 374 57.79 114.87 -44.50
CA VAL A 374 56.32 114.86 -44.34
C VAL A 374 55.83 115.68 -43.14
N ASN A 375 56.76 116.28 -42.36
CA ASN A 375 56.47 117.16 -41.23
C ASN A 375 55.81 118.51 -41.57
N ASP A 376 55.39 118.74 -42.82
CA ASP A 376 54.68 119.95 -43.26
C ASP A 376 53.14 119.79 -43.35
N HIS A 377 52.59 118.60 -43.00
CA HIS A 377 51.14 118.36 -43.01
C HIS A 377 50.50 118.11 -41.62
N SER A 378 51.28 118.17 -40.53
CA SER A 378 50.81 117.92 -39.15
C SER A 378 50.05 119.09 -38.50
N THR A 379 49.97 120.25 -39.14
CA THR A 379 49.29 121.45 -38.60
C THR A 379 47.78 121.47 -38.84
N ILE A 380 47.23 120.61 -39.71
CA ILE A 380 45.80 120.59 -40.06
C ILE A 380 44.97 119.65 -39.16
N ILE A 381 45.58 118.61 -38.58
CA ILE A 381 44.84 117.59 -37.78
C ILE A 381 44.62 118.05 -36.33
N LYS A 382 45.49 118.92 -35.77
CA LYS A 382 45.32 119.51 -34.43
C LYS A 382 44.07 120.40 -34.27
N ARG A 383 43.36 120.75 -35.35
CA ARG A 383 42.14 121.56 -35.33
C ARG A 383 40.85 120.73 -35.17
N LEU A 384 40.89 119.40 -35.33
CA LEU A 384 39.70 118.54 -35.24
C LEU A 384 39.59 117.76 -33.93
N GLU A 385 40.65 117.70 -33.11
CA GLU A 385 40.62 117.07 -31.78
C GLU A 385 40.03 117.98 -30.68
N GLU A 386 39.96 119.30 -30.92
CA GLU A 386 39.52 120.29 -29.93
C GLU A 386 37.99 120.42 -29.78
N GLN A 387 37.18 119.76 -30.63
CA GLN A 387 35.70 119.84 -30.55
C GLN A 387 35.01 118.59 -29.97
N LEU A 388 35.74 117.52 -29.63
CA LEU A 388 35.17 116.27 -29.11
C LEU A 388 35.27 116.11 -27.58
N CYS A 389 35.91 117.06 -26.90
CA CYS A 389 36.10 117.03 -25.44
C CYS A 389 34.97 117.67 -24.61
N ASP A 390 33.97 118.33 -25.23
CA ASP A 390 32.97 119.13 -24.51
C ASP A 390 31.62 118.43 -24.22
N HIS A 391 31.43 117.15 -24.55
CA HIS A 391 30.13 116.47 -24.33
C HIS A 391 30.15 115.22 -23.44
N SER A 392 31.32 114.78 -22.95
CA SER A 392 31.40 113.58 -22.09
C SER A 392 31.21 113.86 -20.59
N LYS A 393 30.87 115.10 -20.20
CA LYS A 393 30.90 115.56 -18.81
C LYS A 393 29.56 116.09 -18.33
N LEU A 394 28.50 115.29 -18.42
CA LEU A 394 27.30 115.50 -17.62
C LEU A 394 26.54 114.17 -17.46
N ILE A 395 26.21 113.83 -16.21
CA ILE A 395 25.23 112.81 -15.79
C ILE A 395 25.79 111.40 -15.53
N THR A 396 26.78 111.35 -14.64
CA THR A 396 26.74 110.44 -13.48
C THR A 396 25.86 111.07 -12.39
N GLU A 397 24.82 110.39 -11.86
CA GLU A 397 24.46 110.37 -10.41
C GLU A 397 23.09 109.70 -10.10
N ASN A 398 23.10 108.94 -8.99
CA ASN A 398 22.00 108.55 -8.07
C ASN A 398 21.36 107.13 -8.10
N LYS A 399 21.69 106.40 -7.01
CA LYS A 399 21.14 105.18 -6.34
C LYS A 399 19.73 105.43 -5.70
N PRO A 400 19.09 104.50 -4.92
CA PRO A 400 18.83 103.05 -5.04
C PRO A 400 17.38 102.62 -4.61
N GLN A 401 17.12 101.29 -4.55
CA GLN A 401 16.19 100.56 -3.65
C GLN A 401 14.67 100.36 -3.92
N LYS A 402 14.29 99.07 -3.79
CA LYS A 402 13.11 98.43 -3.15
C LYS A 402 11.87 97.96 -3.95
N ASP A 403 11.53 96.71 -3.61
CA ASP A 403 10.28 95.94 -3.66
C ASP A 403 9.64 95.55 -5.00
N ALA A 404 9.86 94.28 -5.34
CA ALA A 404 9.44 93.59 -6.55
C ALA A 404 8.17 92.72 -6.38
N ALA A 405 7.32 92.99 -5.39
CA ALA A 405 6.13 92.18 -5.13
C ALA A 405 4.79 92.77 -5.61
N THR A 406 4.74 94.02 -6.09
CA THR A 406 3.49 94.69 -6.54
C THR A 406 3.45 95.03 -8.05
N ARG A 407 4.41 94.53 -8.84
CA ARG A 407 4.57 94.93 -10.26
C ARG A 407 3.90 93.99 -11.27
N LEU A 408 3.37 92.83 -10.85
CA LEU A 408 2.68 91.91 -11.76
C LEU A 408 1.23 92.36 -12.05
N ASP A 409 0.47 92.86 -11.06
CA ASP A 409 -0.90 93.36 -11.30
C ASP A 409 -0.95 94.64 -12.16
N LYS A 410 0.11 95.47 -12.08
CA LYS A 410 0.21 96.69 -12.90
C LYS A 410 0.60 96.39 -14.34
N LEU A 411 1.34 95.31 -14.62
CA LEU A 411 1.73 94.95 -15.98
C LEU A 411 0.55 94.37 -16.77
N GLU A 412 -0.31 93.59 -16.11
CA GLU A 412 -1.53 93.03 -16.71
C GLU A 412 -2.57 94.13 -17.02
N SER A 413 -2.67 95.15 -16.16
CA SER A 413 -3.41 96.40 -16.43
C SER A 413 -2.82 97.22 -17.58
N THR A 414 -1.48 97.26 -17.72
CA THR A 414 -0.83 98.05 -18.78
C THR A 414 -0.94 97.37 -20.16
N ILE A 415 -0.92 96.04 -20.23
CA ILE A 415 -1.10 95.29 -21.47
C ILE A 415 -2.57 95.37 -21.96
N SER A 416 -3.54 95.34 -21.04
CA SER A 416 -4.95 95.55 -21.39
C SER A 416 -5.22 96.98 -21.90
N ASN A 417 -4.55 98.00 -21.34
CA ASN A 417 -4.64 99.38 -21.83
C ASN A 417 -3.94 99.55 -23.20
N PHE A 418 -2.80 98.88 -23.43
CA PHE A 418 -2.09 98.96 -24.72
C PHE A 418 -2.88 98.34 -25.88
N SER A 419 -3.65 97.28 -25.61
CA SER A 419 -4.54 96.68 -26.62
C SER A 419 -5.72 97.59 -26.98
N ALA A 420 -6.22 98.39 -26.03
CA ALA A 420 -7.28 99.37 -26.29
C ALA A 420 -6.73 100.60 -27.06
N GLU A 421 -5.54 101.10 -26.70
CA GLU A 421 -4.88 102.21 -27.39
C GLU A 421 -4.43 101.84 -28.81
N TRP A 422 -4.06 100.58 -29.06
CA TRP A 422 -3.70 100.09 -30.40
C TRP A 422 -4.90 100.07 -31.36
N GLU A 423 -6.08 99.63 -30.91
CA GLU A 423 -7.30 99.68 -31.72
C GLU A 423 -7.81 101.12 -31.91
N GLU A 424 -7.56 102.03 -30.96
CA GLU A 424 -7.83 103.46 -31.14
C GLU A 424 -6.87 104.12 -32.15
N MET A 425 -5.59 103.76 -32.12
CA MET A 425 -4.59 104.24 -33.07
C MET A 425 -4.84 103.72 -34.49
N LYS A 426 -5.31 102.47 -34.63
CA LYS A 426 -5.77 101.91 -35.91
C LYS A 426 -6.95 102.69 -36.49
N LYS A 427 -7.94 103.04 -35.65
CA LYS A 427 -9.04 103.94 -36.05
C LYS A 427 -8.58 105.35 -36.42
N ARG A 428 -7.55 105.90 -35.75
CA ARG A 428 -6.98 107.22 -36.09
C ARG A 428 -6.19 107.19 -37.41
N VAL A 429 -5.45 106.13 -37.70
CA VAL A 429 -4.72 105.95 -38.97
C VAL A 429 -5.68 105.76 -40.14
N GLU A 430 -6.76 105.00 -39.95
CA GLU A 430 -7.80 104.84 -40.97
C GLU A 430 -8.51 106.17 -41.27
N LYS A 431 -8.67 107.04 -40.25
CA LYS A 431 -9.22 108.40 -40.40
C LYS A 431 -8.26 109.39 -41.09
N LEU A 432 -6.94 109.18 -41.00
CA LEU A 432 -5.93 110.02 -41.65
C LEU A 432 -5.64 109.60 -43.10
N SER A 433 -5.99 108.38 -43.50
CA SER A 433 -5.88 107.91 -44.89
C SER A 433 -6.91 108.53 -45.86
N SER A 434 -7.87 109.32 -45.34
CA SER A 434 -8.96 109.94 -46.12
C SER A 434 -8.81 111.47 -46.31
N ILE A 435 -7.60 112.02 -46.16
CA ILE A 435 -7.36 113.45 -46.42
C ILE A 435 -6.41 113.63 -47.60
N ARG A 436 -6.95 114.33 -48.60
CA ARG A 436 -6.45 114.63 -49.94
C ARG A 436 -5.07 115.29 -49.92
N SER A 437 -4.27 114.85 -50.88
CA SER A 437 -2.88 115.20 -51.19
C SER A 437 -2.57 116.71 -51.19
N ALA A 438 -1.54 117.11 -50.46
CA ALA A 438 -0.80 118.35 -50.68
C ALA A 438 0.70 118.00 -50.80
N SER A 439 1.24 118.22 -52.00
CA SER A 439 2.62 118.00 -52.40
C SER A 439 3.56 118.96 -51.65
N VAL A 440 4.18 118.47 -50.58
CA VAL A 440 5.34 119.09 -49.93
C VAL A 440 6.59 118.34 -50.41
N PRO A 441 7.70 119.02 -50.78
CA PRO A 441 8.88 118.34 -51.34
C PRO A 441 9.53 117.43 -50.30
N ASP A 442 9.67 116.14 -50.63
CA ASP A 442 10.04 115.03 -49.74
C ASP A 442 11.34 115.23 -48.95
N ASN A 443 12.28 116.04 -49.44
CA ASN A 443 13.61 116.14 -48.86
C ASN A 443 13.65 116.89 -47.51
N LYS A 444 12.75 117.86 -47.28
CA LYS A 444 12.68 118.58 -45.98
C LYS A 444 11.92 117.81 -44.91
N ILE A 445 11.02 116.93 -45.31
CA ILE A 445 10.29 116.04 -44.41
C ILE A 445 11.24 114.94 -43.91
N LEU A 446 12.08 114.41 -44.79
CA LEU A 446 13.13 113.44 -44.44
C LEU A 446 14.11 113.99 -43.40
N ASP A 447 14.57 115.24 -43.51
CA ASP A 447 15.53 115.82 -42.56
C ASP A 447 14.96 116.00 -41.14
N VAL A 448 13.64 116.18 -41.01
CA VAL A 448 12.95 116.29 -39.70
C VAL A 448 12.57 114.93 -39.14
N ILE A 449 12.17 113.98 -40.00
CA ILE A 449 11.72 112.65 -39.58
C ILE A 449 12.91 111.74 -39.24
N LYS A 450 14.02 111.82 -39.97
CA LYS A 450 15.18 110.94 -39.79
C LYS A 450 15.75 110.92 -38.37
N PRO A 451 16.01 112.05 -37.67
CA PRO A 451 16.50 112.00 -36.30
C PRO A 451 15.49 111.41 -35.31
N GLU A 452 14.17 111.59 -35.52
CA GLU A 452 13.14 110.96 -34.69
C GLU A 452 13.03 109.45 -34.96
N VAL A 453 13.20 109.03 -36.22
CA VAL A 453 13.29 107.61 -36.60
C VAL A 453 14.55 106.98 -36.00
N ASP A 454 15.71 107.64 -36.07
CA ASP A 454 16.97 107.14 -35.50
C ASP A 454 16.90 107.07 -33.96
N LYS A 455 16.22 108.03 -33.32
CA LYS A 455 15.97 108.03 -31.87
C LYS A 455 15.01 106.91 -31.46
N LEU A 456 13.94 106.70 -32.23
CA LEU A 456 12.98 105.62 -32.01
C LEU A 456 13.67 104.27 -32.20
N ASP A 457 14.44 104.11 -33.26
CA ASP A 457 15.19 102.91 -33.58
C ASP A 457 16.26 102.61 -32.51
N LYS A 458 16.99 103.63 -32.03
CA LYS A 458 17.90 103.47 -30.88
C LYS A 458 17.15 103.02 -29.62
N ASN A 459 16.01 103.61 -29.31
CA ASN A 459 15.18 103.22 -28.15
C ASN A 459 14.63 101.79 -28.30
N ILE A 460 14.23 101.39 -29.51
CA ILE A 460 13.80 100.01 -29.82
C ILE A 460 14.96 99.05 -29.61
N ARG A 461 16.16 99.34 -30.14
CA ARG A 461 17.35 98.51 -29.95
C ARG A 461 17.75 98.38 -28.48
N GLU A 462 17.72 99.48 -27.72
CA GLU A 462 18.02 99.46 -26.27
C GLU A 462 16.97 98.65 -25.49
N ASN A 463 15.69 98.78 -25.81
CA ASN A 463 14.63 97.99 -25.19
C ASN A 463 14.73 96.50 -25.56
N ILE A 464 15.05 96.18 -26.82
CA ILE A 464 15.31 94.80 -27.26
C ILE A 464 16.50 94.22 -26.49
N ALA A 465 17.62 94.96 -26.39
CA ALA A 465 18.80 94.52 -25.65
C ALA A 465 18.49 94.32 -24.15
N LYS A 466 17.66 95.17 -23.55
CA LYS A 466 17.22 95.06 -22.16
C LYS A 466 16.28 93.86 -21.94
N ILE A 467 15.39 93.59 -22.90
CA ILE A 467 14.50 92.42 -22.89
C ILE A 467 15.34 91.14 -23.06
N GLN A 468 16.27 91.11 -24.01
CA GLN A 468 17.22 90.01 -24.22
C GLN A 468 18.07 89.77 -22.97
N GLY A 469 18.65 90.81 -22.37
CA GLY A 469 19.44 90.70 -21.15
C GLY A 469 18.65 90.17 -19.95
N LYS A 470 17.33 90.45 -19.88
CA LYS A 470 16.45 89.90 -18.85
C LYS A 470 15.99 88.47 -19.16
N LEU A 471 15.81 88.10 -20.43
CA LEU A 471 15.39 86.77 -20.86
C LEU A 471 16.53 85.76 -20.83
N GLN A 472 17.77 86.19 -21.11
CA GLN A 472 18.93 85.31 -21.22
C GLN A 472 19.12 84.39 -20.00
N PRO A 473 19.04 84.87 -18.74
CA PRO A 473 19.18 84.00 -17.57
C PRO A 473 18.05 82.97 -17.46
N PHE A 474 16.82 83.32 -17.84
CA PHE A 474 15.69 82.38 -17.86
C PHE A 474 15.87 81.33 -18.95
N LEU A 475 16.33 81.70 -20.14
CA LEU A 475 16.60 80.77 -21.22
C LEU A 475 17.73 79.79 -20.85
N VAL A 476 18.80 80.27 -20.20
CA VAL A 476 19.88 79.40 -19.69
C VAL A 476 19.36 78.46 -18.60
N GLN A 477 18.56 78.97 -17.65
CA GLN A 477 17.98 78.14 -16.60
C GLN A 477 17.00 77.09 -17.15
N GLU A 478 16.21 77.46 -18.15
CA GLU A 478 15.25 76.57 -18.82
C GLU A 478 15.97 75.49 -19.63
N SER A 479 17.02 75.87 -20.37
CA SER A 479 17.90 74.94 -21.09
C SER A 479 18.53 73.92 -20.15
N LEU A 480 19.06 74.36 -19.01
CA LEU A 480 19.66 73.46 -18.02
C LEU A 480 18.63 72.49 -17.42
N LYS A 481 17.40 72.95 -17.16
CA LYS A 481 16.31 72.10 -16.69
C LYS A 481 15.90 71.07 -17.74
N ARG A 482 15.85 71.45 -19.02
CA ARG A 482 15.58 70.51 -20.12
C ARG A 482 16.66 69.45 -20.23
N GLU A 483 17.92 69.84 -20.20
CA GLU A 483 19.06 68.91 -20.26
C GLU A 483 19.04 67.91 -19.10
N THR A 484 18.76 68.39 -17.87
CA THR A 484 18.63 67.53 -16.68
C THR A 484 17.47 66.53 -16.84
N LEU A 485 16.31 66.99 -17.35
CA LEU A 485 15.17 66.11 -17.58
C LEU A 485 15.45 65.10 -18.70
N GLU A 486 16.13 65.50 -19.77
CA GLU A 486 16.51 64.63 -20.88
C GLU A 486 17.47 63.52 -20.41
N GLU A 487 18.43 63.85 -19.54
CA GLU A 487 19.31 62.86 -18.91
C GLU A 487 18.52 61.88 -18.03
N GLN A 488 17.56 62.38 -17.24
CA GLN A 488 16.67 61.53 -16.44
C GLN A 488 15.82 60.60 -17.31
N PHE A 489 15.23 61.11 -18.40
CA PHE A 489 14.48 60.30 -19.36
C PHE A 489 15.37 59.26 -20.04
N GLY A 490 16.62 59.61 -20.37
CA GLY A 490 17.62 58.67 -20.90
C GLY A 490 17.97 57.55 -19.91
N ASN A 491 18.07 57.86 -18.61
CA ASN A 491 18.27 56.87 -17.56
C ASN A 491 17.06 55.93 -17.40
N ILE A 492 15.83 56.48 -17.36
CA ILE A 492 14.60 55.70 -17.27
C ILE A 492 14.44 54.78 -18.49
N THR A 493 14.70 55.29 -19.70
CA THR A 493 14.61 54.51 -20.93
C THR A 493 15.60 53.33 -20.93
N ARG A 494 16.82 53.53 -20.40
CA ARG A 494 17.81 52.45 -20.23
C ARG A 494 17.34 51.41 -19.20
N GLN A 495 16.76 51.83 -18.09
CA GLN A 495 16.21 50.92 -17.08
C GLN A 495 15.04 50.09 -17.63
N VAL A 496 14.10 50.73 -18.35
CA VAL A 496 12.97 50.04 -18.98
C VAL A 496 13.48 49.01 -20.01
N SER A 497 14.46 49.38 -20.84
CA SER A 497 15.08 48.45 -21.80
C SER A 497 15.80 47.29 -21.10
N GLY A 498 16.36 47.51 -19.92
CA GLY A 498 16.95 46.45 -19.09
C GLY A 498 15.90 45.47 -18.57
N ILE A 499 14.81 46.00 -18.01
CA ILE A 499 13.67 45.21 -17.51
C ILE A 499 13.03 44.39 -18.64
N GLU A 500 12.85 44.96 -19.83
CA GLU A 500 12.29 44.23 -20.98
C GLU A 500 13.17 43.05 -21.41
N LYS A 501 14.49 43.20 -21.36
CA LYS A 501 15.44 42.12 -21.65
C LYS A 501 15.38 41.03 -20.58
N GLU A 502 15.39 41.40 -19.30
CA GLU A 502 15.24 40.44 -18.20
C GLU A 502 13.91 39.68 -18.27
N HIS A 503 12.82 40.39 -18.57
CA HIS A 503 11.51 39.76 -18.77
C HIS A 503 11.51 38.78 -19.95
N ALA A 504 12.21 39.09 -21.04
CA ALA A 504 12.36 38.16 -22.17
C ALA A 504 13.14 36.90 -21.79
N ILE A 505 14.19 37.02 -20.97
CA ILE A 505 14.97 35.89 -20.45
C ILE A 505 14.10 35.04 -19.53
N ILE A 506 13.43 35.65 -18.55
CA ILE A 506 12.54 34.94 -17.61
C ILE A 506 11.43 34.21 -18.36
N LYS A 507 10.89 34.81 -19.42
CA LYS A 507 9.86 34.18 -20.26
C LYS A 507 10.39 32.97 -21.03
N ALA A 508 11.63 33.02 -21.53
CA ALA A 508 12.30 31.89 -22.15
C ALA A 508 12.51 30.75 -21.13
N ASP A 509 13.05 31.06 -19.95
CA ASP A 509 13.29 30.09 -18.87
C ASP A 509 11.98 29.43 -18.41
N CYS A 510 10.91 30.21 -18.23
CA CYS A 510 9.59 29.68 -17.88
C CYS A 510 9.03 28.73 -18.96
N SER A 511 9.34 29.00 -20.22
CA SER A 511 8.89 28.15 -21.34
C SER A 511 9.68 26.84 -21.38
N GLU A 512 10.99 26.89 -21.12
CA GLU A 512 11.85 25.71 -21.01
C GLU A 512 11.44 24.81 -19.83
N ILE A 513 11.21 25.39 -18.65
CA ILE A 513 10.73 24.65 -17.47
C ILE A 513 9.39 23.97 -17.77
N ARG A 514 8.47 24.68 -18.45
CA ARG A 514 7.18 24.09 -18.85
C ARG A 514 7.37 22.89 -19.78
N GLU A 515 8.27 22.99 -20.74
CA GLU A 515 8.58 21.89 -21.67
C GLU A 515 9.21 20.70 -20.94
N GLN A 516 10.17 20.95 -20.04
CA GLN A 516 10.79 19.91 -19.20
C GLN A 516 9.75 19.19 -18.33
N VAL A 517 8.84 19.91 -17.68
CA VAL A 517 7.75 19.32 -16.89
C VAL A 517 6.82 18.47 -17.77
N ASN A 518 6.51 18.94 -18.98
CA ASN A 518 5.65 18.20 -19.89
C ASN A 518 6.32 16.90 -20.37
N ASN A 519 7.62 16.96 -20.67
CA ASN A 519 8.43 15.79 -21.04
C ASN A 519 8.54 14.79 -19.87
N GLN A 520 8.71 15.27 -18.64
CA GLN A 520 8.74 14.42 -17.45
C GLN A 520 7.39 13.72 -17.20
N ASN A 521 6.28 14.42 -17.41
CA ASN A 521 4.94 13.83 -17.30
C ASN A 521 4.70 12.74 -18.36
N GLN A 522 5.20 12.92 -19.58
CA GLN A 522 5.13 11.88 -20.61
C GLN A 522 5.98 10.65 -20.23
N LEU A 523 7.18 10.86 -19.66
CA LEU A 523 8.05 9.78 -19.19
C LEU A 523 7.40 8.99 -18.05
N ASN A 524 6.85 9.68 -17.06
CA ASN A 524 6.15 9.05 -15.93
C ASN A 524 4.91 8.25 -16.41
N THR A 525 4.21 8.74 -17.44
CA THR A 525 3.08 8.04 -18.05
C THR A 525 3.55 6.75 -18.75
N LEU A 526 4.69 6.82 -19.45
CA LEU A 526 5.30 5.66 -20.11
C LEU A 526 5.76 4.61 -19.10
N GLU A 527 6.39 5.03 -18.00
CA GLU A 527 6.82 4.13 -16.92
C GLU A 527 5.63 3.50 -16.18
N GLY A 528 4.56 4.27 -15.92
CA GLY A 528 3.31 3.75 -15.37
C GLY A 528 2.72 2.64 -16.23
N SER A 529 2.61 2.85 -17.54
CA SER A 529 2.10 1.82 -18.47
C SER A 529 2.96 0.54 -18.49
N ARG A 530 4.28 0.69 -18.33
CA ARG A 530 5.21 -0.44 -18.30
C ARG A 530 5.11 -1.26 -17.01
N PHE A 531 4.77 -0.60 -15.90
CA PHE A 531 4.51 -1.26 -14.63
C PHE A 531 3.19 -2.04 -14.68
N ASP A 532 2.13 -1.44 -15.23
CA ASP A 532 0.83 -2.10 -15.40
C ASP A 532 0.95 -3.34 -16.28
N GLU A 533 1.63 -3.27 -17.43
CA GLU A 533 1.89 -4.45 -18.27
C GLU A 533 2.64 -5.57 -17.52
N LYS A 534 3.60 -5.20 -16.65
CA LYS A 534 4.37 -6.17 -15.87
C LYS A 534 3.52 -6.82 -14.78
N LEU A 535 2.60 -6.06 -14.18
CA LEU A 535 1.67 -6.53 -13.17
C LEU A 535 0.62 -7.45 -13.79
N ASP A 536 0.10 -7.09 -14.97
CA ASP A 536 -0.81 -7.95 -15.75
C ASP A 536 -0.15 -9.27 -16.16
N ARG A 537 1.10 -9.24 -16.64
CA ARG A 537 1.85 -10.48 -16.95
C ARG A 537 2.02 -11.38 -15.72
N ARG A 538 2.34 -10.80 -14.56
CA ARG A 538 2.46 -11.57 -13.30
C ARG A 538 1.13 -12.16 -12.86
N THR A 539 0.05 -11.39 -12.96
CA THR A 539 -1.30 -11.83 -12.60
C THR A 539 -1.76 -12.96 -13.53
N SER A 540 -1.53 -12.83 -14.84
CA SER A 540 -1.85 -13.88 -15.81
C SER A 540 -1.08 -15.17 -15.52
N MET A 541 0.23 -15.09 -15.26
CA MET A 541 1.04 -16.25 -14.87
C MET A 541 0.53 -16.93 -13.59
N LEU A 542 0.10 -16.15 -12.61
CA LEU A 542 -0.46 -16.68 -11.36
C LEU A 542 -1.77 -17.43 -11.62
N MET A 543 -2.65 -16.85 -12.44
CA MET A 543 -3.94 -17.45 -12.80
C MET A 543 -3.77 -18.73 -13.61
N ASP A 544 -2.79 -18.80 -14.51
CA ASP A 544 -2.49 -20.01 -15.28
C ASP A 544 -1.97 -21.13 -14.36
N LYS A 545 -1.11 -20.79 -13.39
CA LYS A 545 -0.63 -21.74 -12.38
C LYS A 545 -1.76 -22.26 -11.51
N PHE A 546 -2.64 -21.37 -11.05
CA PHE A 546 -3.81 -21.73 -10.26
C PHE A 546 -4.76 -22.64 -11.06
N ARG A 547 -5.03 -22.31 -12.33
CA ARG A 547 -5.84 -23.12 -13.24
C ARG A 547 -5.25 -24.53 -13.41
N SER A 548 -3.94 -24.62 -13.65
CA SER A 548 -3.25 -25.91 -13.78
C SER A 548 -3.36 -26.77 -12.52
N GLN A 549 -3.25 -26.16 -11.33
CA GLN A 549 -3.43 -26.86 -10.06
C GLN A 549 -4.88 -27.34 -9.88
N MET A 550 -5.85 -26.48 -10.17
CA MET A 550 -7.27 -26.83 -10.10
C MET A 550 -7.65 -27.94 -11.06
N GLU A 551 -7.07 -27.96 -12.26
CA GLU A 551 -7.28 -29.02 -13.23
C GLU A 551 -6.69 -30.36 -12.76
N GLY A 552 -5.54 -30.33 -12.09
CA GLY A 552 -4.98 -31.51 -11.41
C GLY A 552 -5.92 -32.06 -10.33
N VAL A 553 -6.50 -31.19 -9.49
CA VAL A 553 -7.49 -31.59 -8.48
C VAL A 553 -8.75 -32.15 -9.13
N TYR A 554 -9.23 -31.53 -10.20
CA TYR A 554 -10.40 -31.97 -10.94
C TYR A 554 -10.22 -33.39 -11.51
N ILE A 555 -9.05 -33.67 -12.11
CA ILE A 555 -8.70 -35.01 -12.61
C ILE A 555 -8.65 -36.02 -11.46
N GLN A 556 -8.08 -35.67 -10.31
CA GLN A 556 -8.05 -36.55 -9.14
C GLN A 556 -9.46 -36.89 -8.64
N VAL A 557 -10.33 -35.89 -8.52
CA VAL A 557 -11.73 -36.10 -8.12
C VAL A 557 -12.47 -36.98 -9.13
N GLN A 558 -12.28 -36.77 -10.43
CA GLN A 558 -12.83 -37.64 -11.46
C GLN A 558 -12.31 -39.08 -11.35
N SER A 559 -11.01 -39.26 -11.12
CA SER A 559 -10.40 -40.58 -10.96
C SER A 559 -10.91 -41.31 -9.73
N LEU A 560 -11.10 -40.60 -8.61
CA LEU A 560 -11.67 -41.15 -7.39
C LEU A 560 -13.12 -41.57 -7.62
N ASN A 561 -13.91 -40.72 -8.29
CA ASN A 561 -15.29 -41.03 -8.63
C ASN A 561 -15.38 -42.21 -9.60
N ALA A 562 -14.50 -42.28 -10.60
CA ALA A 562 -14.38 -43.42 -11.51
C ALA A 562 -13.98 -44.71 -10.77
N TRP A 563 -13.05 -44.62 -9.82
CA TRP A 563 -12.69 -45.76 -8.98
C TRP A 563 -13.89 -46.20 -8.14
N GLN A 564 -14.56 -45.28 -7.46
CA GLN A 564 -15.68 -45.57 -6.58
C GLN A 564 -16.89 -46.14 -7.32
N THR A 565 -17.13 -45.69 -8.56
CA THR A 565 -18.18 -46.23 -9.44
C THR A 565 -17.81 -47.59 -10.06
N ASN A 566 -16.52 -47.84 -10.33
CA ASN A 566 -16.04 -49.10 -10.87
C ASN A 566 -15.60 -50.11 -9.80
N PHE A 567 -15.54 -49.73 -8.53
CA PHE A 567 -15.22 -50.63 -7.42
C PHE A 567 -16.42 -51.54 -7.15
N ASN A 568 -16.56 -52.54 -8.00
CA ASN A 568 -17.56 -53.57 -7.88
C ASN A 568 -16.98 -54.74 -7.08
N THR A 569 -17.51 -54.95 -5.88
CA THR A 569 -17.13 -56.08 -5.00
C THR A 569 -17.66 -57.43 -5.50
N ALA A 570 -18.56 -57.46 -6.49
CA ALA A 570 -19.14 -58.70 -7.01
C ALA A 570 -18.09 -59.68 -7.54
N GLY A 571 -17.02 -59.19 -8.20
CA GLY A 571 -15.93 -60.04 -8.68
C GLY A 571 -15.11 -60.66 -7.54
N LEU A 572 -14.92 -59.91 -6.45
CA LEU A 572 -14.19 -60.39 -5.27
C LEU A 572 -14.98 -61.48 -4.55
N TYR A 573 -16.29 -61.27 -4.35
CA TYR A 573 -17.17 -62.29 -3.76
C TYR A 573 -17.22 -63.56 -4.61
N GLY A 574 -17.30 -63.42 -5.94
CA GLY A 574 -17.24 -64.56 -6.86
C GLY A 574 -15.94 -65.37 -6.73
N ASN A 575 -14.79 -64.69 -6.64
CA ASN A 575 -13.50 -65.35 -6.46
C ASN A 575 -13.37 -66.04 -5.09
N ILE A 576 -13.85 -65.41 -4.02
CA ILE A 576 -13.86 -66.00 -2.67
C ILE A 576 -14.75 -67.25 -2.65
N ILE A 577 -15.97 -67.16 -3.18
CA ILE A 577 -16.90 -68.30 -3.25
C ILE A 577 -16.32 -69.42 -4.13
N SER A 578 -15.71 -69.08 -5.27
CA SER A 578 -15.06 -70.05 -6.14
C SER A 578 -13.90 -70.76 -5.43
N HIS A 579 -13.06 -70.02 -4.70
CA HIS A 579 -11.95 -70.58 -3.95
C HIS A 579 -12.42 -71.50 -2.81
N ILE A 580 -13.45 -71.09 -2.06
CA ILE A 580 -14.08 -71.90 -1.01
C ILE A 580 -14.63 -73.20 -1.62
N ASN A 581 -15.38 -73.11 -2.72
CA ASN A 581 -15.90 -74.28 -3.42
C ASN A 581 -14.79 -75.22 -3.92
N LYS A 582 -13.61 -74.69 -4.28
CA LYS A 582 -12.47 -75.46 -4.77
C LYS A 582 -11.65 -76.13 -3.67
N THR A 583 -11.69 -75.60 -2.45
CA THR A 583 -10.86 -76.04 -1.32
C THR A 583 -11.59 -76.92 -0.32
N ILE A 584 -12.93 -76.97 -0.38
CA ILE A 584 -13.69 -77.93 0.42
C ILE A 584 -13.52 -79.33 -0.21
N PRO A 585 -12.97 -80.32 0.53
CA PRO A 585 -12.73 -81.65 -0.01
C PRO A 585 -14.06 -82.37 -0.29
N GLU A 586 -14.23 -82.82 -1.54
CA GLU A 586 -15.33 -83.69 -1.99
C GLU A 586 -15.15 -85.12 -1.46
N GLY A 587 -15.24 -85.27 -0.14
CA GLY A 587 -15.32 -86.57 0.51
C GLY A 587 -16.74 -87.13 0.46
N PRO A 588 -16.93 -88.46 0.33
CA PRO A 588 -18.26 -89.08 0.26
C PRO A 588 -19.15 -88.86 1.50
N GLY A 589 -18.59 -88.36 2.62
CA GLY A 589 -19.33 -88.00 3.83
C GLY A 589 -19.80 -86.54 3.92
N THR A 590 -19.20 -85.60 3.17
CA THR A 590 -19.50 -84.15 3.24
C THR A 590 -20.40 -83.66 2.12
N ALA A 591 -20.50 -84.40 1.01
CA ALA A 591 -21.33 -84.04 -0.14
C ALA A 591 -22.81 -83.75 0.17
N PRO A 592 -23.52 -84.49 1.06
CA PRO A 592 -24.92 -84.21 1.35
C PRO A 592 -25.12 -82.90 2.12
N GLN A 593 -24.21 -82.57 3.05
CA GLN A 593 -24.25 -81.32 3.82
C GLN A 593 -23.93 -80.11 2.96
N ILE A 594 -23.00 -80.24 2.01
CA ILE A 594 -22.65 -79.18 1.06
C ILE A 594 -23.82 -78.91 0.10
N VAL A 595 -24.53 -79.95 -0.35
CA VAL A 595 -25.74 -79.80 -1.18
C VAL A 595 -26.86 -79.10 -0.41
N ALA A 596 -27.07 -79.46 0.86
CA ALA A 596 -28.06 -78.80 1.72
C ALA A 596 -27.72 -77.31 1.96
N LEU A 597 -26.44 -76.99 2.21
CA LEU A 597 -25.97 -75.61 2.36
C LEU A 597 -26.10 -74.81 1.05
N LYS A 598 -25.80 -75.41 -0.11
CA LYS A 598 -26.03 -74.77 -1.42
C LYS A 598 -27.51 -74.47 -1.66
N GLN A 599 -28.42 -75.38 -1.29
CA GLN A 599 -29.86 -75.13 -1.38
C GLN A 599 -30.32 -73.99 -0.47
N GLN A 600 -29.79 -73.92 0.76
CA GLN A 600 -30.08 -72.80 1.66
C GLN A 600 -29.53 -71.47 1.14
N LEU A 601 -28.30 -71.47 0.59
CA LEU A 601 -27.69 -70.28 0.02
C LEU A 601 -28.49 -69.76 -1.19
N ASN A 602 -28.88 -70.65 -2.11
CA ASN A 602 -29.72 -70.31 -3.25
C ASN A 602 -31.09 -69.74 -2.81
N GLY A 603 -31.66 -70.27 -1.72
CA GLY A 603 -32.89 -69.72 -1.14
C GLY A 603 -32.71 -68.32 -0.55
N ILE A 604 -31.54 -68.03 0.02
CA ILE A 604 -31.20 -66.70 0.55
C ILE A 604 -30.94 -65.71 -0.61
N GLU A 605 -30.20 -66.10 -1.64
CA GLU A 605 -29.97 -65.28 -2.83
C GLU A 605 -31.28 -64.95 -3.57
N ALA A 606 -32.18 -65.93 -3.73
CA ALA A 606 -33.49 -65.69 -4.33
C ALA A 606 -34.31 -64.67 -3.53
N ARG A 607 -34.24 -64.73 -2.19
CA ARG A 607 -34.89 -63.74 -1.32
C ARG A 607 -34.24 -62.37 -1.39
N LEU A 608 -32.92 -62.29 -1.50
CA LEU A 608 -32.17 -61.04 -1.67
C LEU A 608 -32.47 -60.37 -3.00
N ALA A 609 -32.48 -61.13 -4.11
CA ALA A 609 -32.85 -60.63 -5.42
C ALA A 609 -34.32 -60.16 -5.47
N ALA A 610 -35.23 -60.88 -4.81
CA ALA A 610 -36.62 -60.43 -4.65
C ALA A 610 -36.72 -59.13 -3.84
N TRP A 611 -35.86 -58.96 -2.84
CA TRP A 611 -35.82 -57.77 -1.99
C TRP A 611 -35.20 -56.56 -2.70
N GLU A 612 -34.13 -56.73 -3.48
CA GLU A 612 -33.52 -55.68 -4.31
C GLU A 612 -34.48 -55.19 -5.40
N ASN A 613 -35.20 -56.11 -6.04
CA ASN A 613 -36.23 -55.77 -7.03
C ASN A 613 -37.45 -55.08 -6.39
N ALA A 614 -37.78 -55.36 -5.12
CA ALA A 614 -38.82 -54.65 -4.38
C ALA A 614 -38.35 -53.27 -3.84
N SER A 615 -37.06 -53.14 -3.52
CA SER A 615 -36.41 -51.93 -2.98
C SER A 615 -36.15 -50.85 -4.05
N ASN A 616 -36.03 -51.23 -5.32
CA ASN A 616 -35.83 -50.28 -6.43
C ASN A 616 -37.07 -49.45 -6.82
N LYS A 617 -38.18 -49.51 -6.06
CA LYS A 617 -39.17 -48.43 -6.04
C LYS A 617 -38.59 -47.20 -5.32
N ARG A 618 -37.61 -46.56 -5.98
CA ARG A 618 -37.12 -45.20 -5.70
C ARG A 618 -38.35 -44.32 -5.47
N ARG A 619 -38.51 -43.81 -4.25
CA ARG A 619 -39.39 -42.67 -3.97
C ARG A 619 -38.97 -41.56 -4.94
N LYS A 620 -39.79 -41.29 -5.96
CA LYS A 620 -39.79 -39.98 -6.62
C LYS A 620 -40.08 -38.97 -5.52
N LEU A 621 -39.05 -38.23 -5.10
CA LEU A 621 -39.25 -37.04 -4.29
C LEU A 621 -40.10 -36.06 -5.11
N PRO A 622 -41.26 -35.60 -4.62
CA PRO A 622 -42.01 -34.54 -5.26
C PRO A 622 -41.36 -33.22 -4.89
N GLY A 623 -40.58 -32.63 -5.79
CA GLY A 623 -40.06 -31.29 -5.59
C GLY A 623 -38.72 -31.04 -6.29
N GLY A 624 -38.75 -30.24 -7.35
CA GLY A 624 -37.55 -29.74 -8.00
C GLY A 624 -37.69 -29.51 -9.50
N ASN A 625 -38.68 -28.72 -9.92
CA ASN A 625 -38.65 -28.07 -11.24
C ASN A 625 -37.52 -27.03 -11.24
N VAL A 626 -36.27 -27.46 -11.43
CA VAL A 626 -35.20 -26.55 -11.85
C VAL A 626 -35.33 -26.43 -13.36
N LYS A 627 -36.11 -25.42 -13.75
CA LYS A 627 -36.17 -24.91 -15.10
C LYS A 627 -34.75 -24.49 -15.46
N VAL A 628 -34.13 -25.24 -16.37
CA VAL A 628 -32.88 -24.86 -17.04
C VAL A 628 -33.15 -23.52 -17.71
N VAL A 629 -32.63 -22.45 -17.10
CA VAL A 629 -32.60 -21.11 -17.69
C VAL A 629 -31.55 -21.18 -18.78
N ASN A 630 -32.03 -21.30 -20.02
CA ASN A 630 -31.21 -21.08 -21.20
C ASN A 630 -30.54 -19.71 -21.09
N GLY A 631 -29.21 -19.73 -21.23
CA GLY A 631 -28.38 -18.54 -21.32
C GLY A 631 -28.89 -17.63 -22.44
N ARG A 632 -29.11 -16.36 -22.08
CA ARG A 632 -29.36 -15.27 -23.01
C ARG A 632 -28.12 -15.09 -23.89
N GLN A 633 -28.37 -15.22 -25.18
CA GLN A 633 -27.57 -14.71 -26.28
C GLN A 633 -27.46 -13.19 -26.12
N ILE A 634 -26.24 -12.66 -26.01
CA ILE A 634 -25.97 -11.23 -26.10
C ILE A 634 -25.81 -10.93 -27.58
N ASP A 635 -26.83 -10.30 -28.17
CA ASP A 635 -26.71 -9.66 -29.47
C ASP A 635 -25.89 -8.38 -29.33
N ALA A 636 -25.01 -8.20 -30.31
CA ALA A 636 -24.24 -7.00 -30.54
C ALA A 636 -25.14 -5.87 -31.07
N GLN A 637 -25.00 -4.69 -30.48
CA GLN A 637 -25.07 -3.38 -31.15
C GLN A 637 -24.03 -2.47 -30.52
#